data_AF-A0A8T5RF23-F1
#
_entry.id   AF-A0A8T5RF23-F1
#
_cell.length_a   1.000
_cell.length_b   1.000
_cell.length_c   1.000
_cell.angle_alpha   90.00
_cell.angle_beta   90.00
_cell.angle_gamma   90.00
#
_symmetry.space_group_name_H-M   'P 1'
#
loop_
_entity.id
_entity.type
_entity.pdbx_description
1 polymer ?
#
loop_
_entity_poly.entity_id
_entity_poly.type
_entity_poly.pdbx_seq_one_letter_code
_entity_poly.pdbx_strand_id
1 'polypeptide(L)'
;MTKKFITEIISERFGIEKYKESVKFPINKINIISLKENPIEIRAIIFDEEREYHLIIDEREIFHDCDVFFSGMDIDKKACPHLIKLLLMVKPSISKKILNNINTFKFTSEDYSSKKKSKNYLELANTSIENNNCIEGLNYLNKAIFKNKDCEPIIEKYLKTAIENNLYLELFEFLQSAYISDLGLHLHAYDNIIEDGFRRFLKSVSIYTFYDLLRIIEFIDKILDYYEFKKESFVVSLISTLIRMANSNKFNEKYFSFYFIKKKYKILVNQNPIFKDIITSEDYEAFKNKLLKCFLDEIDNFIILDILKLMKGQFDVFEIPKKQYYEEYKTYKNETRELEKKVYLKKFAFLRYFKVKYNIKKTKIDFRKKRNAYEVNHNKENLKNPAYNYVISHLGFYGVNKSIIKPSEIGLNYLIFEELFLDDLHNYHDILYYKTKFWGEENKYQINTVDVFSLLSKPREYNYDIDQNYLSIDDLTIIEWDLASKPSQGSLVNAYGVRIVIPDQNTALFHDIKPFDLCFCQKNPIKIEGNIVRTNIVRTINIITKCSFKDAISSIEKGMSFIEGYYPLSLVSSVLEKKISPFEAYKKVLNNTDRQFIPNYGKFAKAFRIFLFRYINKEKGYIYGILKKTPKENANQFIILLNLTTELSGLDLPYPEIFHELLNEESDLHEFRKKVMKKIHSIIKDILKLREIGATVVFNLKKMRHTPFVKYSNEILKIRKEEFEQLKVYRDSQDDKISYQISELIKTYYGSQLLEILKLDMKTAINQEVFNKILNFAYKLNLKLNVFEEKI
;
A
#
# COMPACT_ATOMS: atom_id res chain seq x y z
N MET A 1 41.16 -17.86 2.09
CA MET A 1 40.06 -17.35 2.96
C MET A 1 38.85 -17.08 2.10
N THR A 2 37.74 -17.74 2.40
CA THR A 2 36.51 -17.83 1.60
C THR A 2 35.79 -16.49 1.46
N LYS A 3 35.33 -16.16 0.23
CA LYS A 3 34.43 -15.03 -0.03
C LYS A 3 33.08 -15.30 0.65
N LYS A 4 32.97 -15.05 1.96
CA LYS A 4 31.65 -15.03 2.63
C LYS A 4 30.77 -13.97 1.95
N PHE A 5 29.52 -14.34 1.68
CA PHE A 5 28.52 -13.40 1.19
C PHE A 5 28.14 -12.42 2.30
N ILE A 6 27.71 -11.20 1.96
CA ILE A 6 27.34 -10.18 2.97
C ILE A 6 26.22 -10.67 3.87
N THR A 7 25.30 -11.43 3.32
CA THR A 7 24.20 -12.08 4.04
C THR A 7 24.71 -13.03 5.13
N GLU A 8 25.77 -13.79 4.86
CA GLU A 8 26.40 -14.70 5.84
C GLU A 8 27.09 -13.91 6.94
N ILE A 9 27.85 -12.86 6.57
CA ILE A 9 28.54 -11.99 7.55
C ILE A 9 27.54 -11.32 8.50
N ILE A 10 26.43 -10.81 7.96
CA ILE A 10 25.36 -10.17 8.76
C ILE A 10 24.66 -11.19 9.65
N SER A 11 24.33 -12.37 9.12
CA SER A 11 23.62 -13.41 9.86
C SER A 11 24.46 -14.00 10.99
N GLU A 12 25.76 -14.19 10.76
CA GLU A 12 26.71 -14.65 11.77
C GLU A 12 26.93 -13.61 12.87
N ARG A 13 26.96 -12.31 12.52
CA ARG A 13 27.33 -11.25 13.45
C ARG A 13 26.16 -10.65 14.24
N PHE A 14 25.03 -10.40 13.57
CA PHE A 14 23.86 -9.74 14.17
C PHE A 14 22.68 -10.69 14.41
N GLY A 15 22.78 -11.94 13.96
CA GLY A 15 21.74 -12.95 14.07
C GLY A 15 20.75 -12.96 12.90
N ILE A 16 20.19 -14.15 12.64
CA ILE A 16 19.26 -14.41 11.52
C ILE A 16 17.95 -13.61 11.65
N GLU A 17 17.48 -13.36 12.88
CA GLU A 17 16.24 -12.61 13.09
C GLU A 17 16.36 -11.15 12.68
N LYS A 18 17.43 -10.46 13.11
CA LYS A 18 17.71 -9.07 12.68
C LYS A 18 17.89 -8.97 11.17
N TYR A 19 18.54 -9.95 10.54
CA TYR A 19 18.62 -10.00 9.08
C TYR A 19 17.23 -10.07 8.42
N LYS A 20 16.35 -10.97 8.90
CA LYS A 20 14.97 -11.11 8.39
C LYS A 20 14.16 -9.83 8.57
N GLU A 21 14.28 -9.15 9.72
CA GLU A 21 13.64 -7.85 9.97
C GLU A 21 14.13 -6.78 8.99
N SER A 22 15.45 -6.71 8.78
CA SER A 22 16.06 -5.76 7.84
C SER A 22 15.61 -6.00 6.40
N VAL A 23 15.49 -7.26 5.97
CA VAL A 23 14.98 -7.60 4.62
C VAL A 23 13.54 -7.16 4.43
N LYS A 24 12.69 -7.30 5.46
CA LYS A 24 11.29 -6.84 5.45
C LYS A 24 11.16 -5.32 5.41
N PHE A 25 12.18 -4.57 5.83
CA PHE A 25 12.17 -3.12 5.74
C PHE A 25 12.12 -2.67 4.26
N PRO A 26 11.11 -1.88 3.84
CA PRO A 26 10.97 -1.45 2.45
C PRO A 26 12.17 -0.63 1.95
N ILE A 27 12.68 -0.95 0.76
CA ILE A 27 13.83 -0.26 0.16
C ILE A 27 13.51 1.20 -0.13
N ASN A 28 12.28 1.48 -0.58
CA ASN A 28 11.79 2.83 -0.86
C ASN A 28 11.68 3.74 0.38
N LYS A 29 11.89 3.20 1.58
CA LYS A 29 11.97 3.96 2.83
C LYS A 29 13.39 4.43 3.18
N ILE A 30 14.43 4.01 2.45
CA ILE A 30 15.81 4.48 2.65
C ILE A 30 16.24 5.31 1.44
N ASN A 31 16.52 6.59 1.67
CA ASN A 31 17.07 7.49 0.68
C ASN A 31 18.57 7.70 0.95
N ILE A 32 19.43 7.25 0.03
CA ILE A 32 20.88 7.48 0.12
C ILE A 32 21.17 8.84 -0.51
N ILE A 33 21.61 9.78 0.33
CA ILE A 33 21.91 11.17 -0.06
C ILE A 33 23.27 11.23 -0.76
N SER A 34 24.28 10.59 -0.16
CA SER A 34 25.62 10.54 -0.72
C SER A 34 26.35 9.25 -0.35
N LEU A 35 27.19 8.80 -1.27
CA LEU A 35 27.99 7.58 -1.16
C LEU A 35 29.38 7.83 -1.74
N LYS A 36 30.40 7.90 -0.88
CA LYS A 36 31.82 7.96 -1.25
C LYS A 36 32.56 6.75 -0.73
N GLU A 37 33.47 6.22 -1.54
CA GLU A 37 34.18 4.97 -1.23
C GLU A 37 35.53 5.19 -0.53
N ASN A 38 36.21 6.30 -0.82
CA ASN A 38 37.50 6.66 -0.22
C ASN A 38 37.61 8.20 -0.08
N PRO A 39 37.56 8.76 1.14
CA PRO A 39 37.21 8.10 2.40
C PRO A 39 35.78 7.53 2.36
N ILE A 40 35.47 6.53 3.20
CA ILE A 40 34.09 6.01 3.31
C ILE A 40 33.23 7.10 3.93
N GLU A 41 32.26 7.60 3.17
CA GLU A 41 31.23 8.52 3.64
C GLU A 41 29.89 8.07 3.04
N ILE A 42 28.95 7.66 3.88
CA ILE A 42 27.59 7.29 3.48
C ILE A 42 26.62 8.15 4.29
N ARG A 43 25.74 8.86 3.59
CA ARG A 43 24.67 9.65 4.22
C ARG A 43 23.34 9.13 3.72
N ALA A 44 22.43 8.83 4.63
CA ALA A 44 21.09 8.37 4.30
C ALA A 44 20.05 9.00 5.23
N ILE A 45 18.83 9.14 4.71
CA ILE A 45 17.63 9.37 5.50
C ILE A 45 16.72 8.14 5.38
N ILE A 46 16.17 7.73 6.51
CA ILE A 46 15.27 6.60 6.64
C ILE A 46 13.91 7.13 7.10
N PHE A 47 12.86 6.79 6.36
CA PHE A 47 11.49 7.11 6.69
C PHE A 47 10.85 5.92 7.40
N ASP A 48 10.73 6.00 8.72
CA ASP A 48 10.07 4.95 9.50
C ASP A 48 9.17 5.50 10.59
N GLU A 49 8.03 4.85 10.81
CA GLU A 49 7.03 5.25 11.82
C GLU A 49 6.62 6.74 11.78
N GLU A 50 6.43 7.29 10.57
CA GLU A 50 6.15 8.72 10.33
C GLU A 50 7.24 9.69 10.82
N ARG A 51 8.45 9.19 11.09
CA ARG A 51 9.63 9.97 11.46
C ARG A 51 10.75 9.84 10.43
N GLU A 52 11.53 10.90 10.32
CA GLU A 52 12.76 10.95 9.52
C GLU A 52 13.95 10.66 10.43
N TYR A 53 14.63 9.53 10.19
CA TYR A 53 15.87 9.18 10.86
C TYR A 53 17.06 9.43 9.93
N HIS A 54 18.15 9.92 10.48
CA HIS A 54 19.41 10.14 9.78
C HIS A 54 20.35 8.98 10.09
N LEU A 55 20.98 8.42 9.06
CA LEU A 55 22.04 7.44 9.23
C LEU A 55 23.26 7.88 8.44
N ILE A 56 24.36 8.11 9.15
CA ILE A 56 25.61 8.64 8.60
C ILE A 56 26.73 7.67 9.00
N ILE A 57 27.50 7.24 8.02
CA ILE A 57 28.70 6.43 8.21
C ILE A 57 29.87 7.25 7.67
N ASP A 58 30.75 7.70 8.55
CA ASP A 58 32.04 8.28 8.17
C ASP A 58 33.16 7.31 8.59
N GLU A 59 34.43 7.59 8.29
CA GLU A 59 35.54 6.65 8.54
C GLU A 59 35.72 6.22 9.99
N ARG A 60 35.18 6.97 10.96
CA ARG A 60 35.42 6.75 12.39
C ARG A 60 34.12 6.57 13.17
N GLU A 61 32.97 6.91 12.60
CA GLU A 61 31.70 7.02 13.31
C GLU A 61 30.52 6.50 12.48
N ILE A 62 29.62 5.79 13.16
CA ILE A 62 28.28 5.48 12.66
C ILE A 62 27.30 6.26 13.54
N PHE A 63 26.72 7.30 12.96
CA PHE A 63 25.67 8.09 13.57
C PHE A 63 24.31 7.60 13.11
N HIS A 64 23.41 7.34 14.05
CA HIS A 64 22.00 7.14 13.74
C HIS A 64 21.11 7.57 14.90
N ASP A 65 20.03 8.28 14.60
CA ASP A 65 19.13 8.88 15.59
C ASP A 65 17.83 8.07 15.81
N CYS A 66 17.85 6.77 15.55
CA CYS A 66 16.73 5.89 15.92
C CYS A 66 16.78 5.48 17.40
N ASP A 67 15.61 5.15 17.95
CA ASP A 67 15.45 4.74 19.36
C ASP A 67 16.35 3.54 19.74
N VAL A 68 16.67 2.65 18.78
CA VAL A 68 17.54 1.47 19.00
C VAL A 68 19.02 1.85 19.19
N PHE A 69 19.46 2.96 18.57
CA PHE A 69 20.81 3.48 18.75
C PHE A 69 20.98 4.21 20.10
N PHE A 70 19.88 4.59 20.74
CA PHE A 70 19.83 5.39 21.97
C PHE A 70 19.79 4.48 23.22
N SER A 71 20.88 3.78 23.53
CA SER A 71 21.11 3.14 24.83
C SER A 71 22.54 2.63 24.96
N GLY A 72 23.09 2.58 26.18
CA GLY A 72 24.44 2.08 26.51
C GLY A 72 24.64 0.56 26.32
N MET A 73 24.07 -0.02 25.25
CA MET A 73 24.18 -1.43 24.89
C MET A 73 25.40 -1.72 24.00
N ASP A 74 25.79 -2.99 23.92
CA ASP A 74 26.84 -3.50 23.02
C ASP A 74 26.57 -3.20 21.54
N ILE A 75 27.64 -3.14 20.73
CA ILE A 75 27.61 -2.83 19.29
C ILE A 75 26.62 -3.74 18.53
N ASP A 76 26.60 -5.03 18.86
CA ASP A 76 25.72 -6.01 18.22
C ASP A 76 24.24 -5.77 18.53
N LYS A 77 23.93 -5.12 19.66
CA LYS A 77 22.57 -4.70 20.01
C LYS A 77 22.20 -3.36 19.37
N LYS A 78 23.16 -2.43 19.23
CA LYS A 78 22.99 -1.11 18.59
C LYS A 78 22.77 -1.17 17.08
N ALA A 79 23.26 -2.19 16.38
CA ALA A 79 23.00 -2.38 14.96
C ALA A 79 21.49 -2.59 14.69
N CYS A 80 20.80 -1.52 14.29
CA CYS A 80 19.38 -1.53 14.00
C CYS A 80 19.09 -2.13 12.61
N PRO A 81 17.83 -2.54 12.33
CA PRO A 81 17.45 -3.02 11.00
C PRO A 81 17.73 -2.03 9.87
N HIS A 82 17.71 -0.72 10.15
CA HIS A 82 18.01 0.30 9.14
C HIS A 82 19.47 0.31 8.68
N LEU A 83 20.43 0.19 9.62
CA LEU A 83 21.85 0.11 9.29
C LEU A 83 22.13 -1.12 8.43
N ILE A 84 21.59 -2.27 8.84
CA ILE A 84 21.76 -3.53 8.11
C ILE A 84 21.14 -3.42 6.72
N LYS A 85 19.93 -2.85 6.61
CA LYS A 85 19.27 -2.65 5.32
C LYS A 85 20.06 -1.70 4.42
N LEU A 86 20.63 -0.61 4.94
CA LEU A 86 21.51 0.26 4.16
C LEU A 86 22.75 -0.49 3.66
N LEU A 87 23.40 -1.29 4.51
CA LEU A 87 24.56 -2.10 4.12
C LEU A 87 24.22 -3.15 3.05
N LEU A 88 22.97 -3.63 3.01
CA LEU A 88 22.48 -4.50 1.94
C LEU A 88 22.19 -3.75 0.62
N MET A 89 21.97 -2.43 0.68
CA MET A 89 21.69 -1.58 -0.49
C MET A 89 22.95 -1.01 -1.15
N VAL A 90 24.03 -0.80 -0.39
CA VAL A 90 25.29 -0.25 -0.93
C VAL A 90 26.18 -1.33 -1.56
N LYS A 91 27.18 -0.91 -2.34
CA LYS A 91 28.05 -1.83 -3.08
C LYS A 91 28.71 -2.85 -2.14
N PRO A 92 28.78 -4.14 -2.53
CA PRO A 92 29.30 -5.19 -1.66
C PRO A 92 30.72 -4.97 -1.12
N SER A 93 31.58 -4.29 -1.89
CA SER A 93 32.93 -3.91 -1.46
C SER A 93 32.92 -2.98 -0.25
N ILE A 94 32.06 -1.96 -0.27
CA ILE A 94 31.91 -0.96 0.79
C ILE A 94 31.32 -1.62 2.04
N SER A 95 30.24 -2.39 1.88
CA SER A 95 29.58 -3.06 3.01
C SER A 95 30.52 -4.03 3.70
N LYS A 96 31.33 -4.80 2.95
CA LYS A 96 32.34 -5.69 3.53
C LYS A 96 33.40 -4.92 4.30
N LYS A 97 33.88 -3.79 3.76
CA LYS A 97 34.88 -2.94 4.44
C LYS A 97 34.33 -2.36 5.76
N ILE A 98 33.06 -1.96 5.79
CA ILE A 98 32.39 -1.48 7.02
C ILE A 98 32.16 -2.64 7.99
N LEU A 99 31.58 -3.75 7.54
CA LEU A 99 31.26 -4.91 8.40
C LEU A 99 32.49 -5.56 9.02
N ASN A 100 33.59 -5.66 8.28
CA ASN A 100 34.85 -6.23 8.80
C ASN A 100 35.48 -5.34 9.87
N ASN A 101 35.30 -4.02 9.76
CA ASN A 101 35.86 -3.03 10.69
C ASN A 101 34.81 -2.45 11.64
N ILE A 102 33.62 -3.04 11.76
CA ILE A 102 32.50 -2.39 12.45
C ILE A 102 32.78 -2.06 13.92
N ASN A 103 33.67 -2.83 14.56
CA ASN A 103 34.11 -2.59 15.95
C ASN A 103 35.03 -1.36 16.11
N THR A 104 35.61 -0.85 15.02
CA THR A 104 36.47 0.34 15.06
C THR A 104 35.66 1.63 14.91
N PHE A 105 34.38 1.55 14.54
CA PHE A 105 33.50 2.71 14.44
C PHE A 105 32.91 3.05 15.81
N LYS A 106 32.88 4.35 16.12
CA LYS A 106 32.11 4.87 17.25
C LYS A 106 30.63 4.94 16.87
N PHE A 107 29.77 4.20 17.59
CA PHE A 107 28.32 4.29 17.42
C PHE A 107 27.78 5.40 18.32
N THR A 108 27.10 6.39 17.73
CA THR A 108 26.53 7.50 18.48
C THR A 108 25.15 7.90 17.96
N SER A 109 24.32 8.36 18.88
CA SER A 109 23.02 8.99 18.63
C SER A 109 22.95 10.40 19.24
N GLU A 110 23.97 10.80 20.00
CA GLU A 110 24.04 12.10 20.66
C GLU A 110 24.61 13.13 19.68
N ASP A 111 23.70 13.94 19.12
CA ASP A 111 24.08 15.18 18.46
C ASP A 111 23.06 16.26 18.81
N TYR A 112 23.10 16.67 20.09
CA TYR A 112 22.18 17.63 20.70
C TYR A 112 22.21 19.04 20.04
N SER A 113 23.05 19.26 19.02
CA SER A 113 23.21 20.53 18.27
C SER A 113 23.60 20.35 16.78
N SER A 114 23.11 19.31 16.11
CA SER A 114 23.73 18.64 14.94
C SER A 114 24.08 19.42 13.67
N LYS A 115 25.36 19.76 13.51
CA LYS A 115 25.99 20.11 12.22
C LYS A 115 25.87 18.98 11.18
N LYS A 116 25.89 17.71 11.61
CA LYS A 116 25.83 16.55 10.70
C LYS A 116 24.45 16.41 10.02
N LYS A 117 23.34 16.60 10.76
CA LYS A 117 21.97 16.62 10.22
C LYS A 117 21.75 17.83 9.31
N SER A 118 22.20 19.01 9.74
CA SER A 118 22.14 20.22 8.92
C SER A 118 22.82 20.02 7.56
N LYS A 119 24.01 19.36 7.52
CA LYS A 119 24.68 19.02 6.26
C LYS A 119 23.89 18.05 5.38
N ASN A 120 23.25 17.02 5.94
CA ASN A 120 22.38 16.12 5.16
C ASN A 120 21.21 16.88 4.53
N TYR A 121 20.54 17.73 5.30
CA TYR A 121 19.45 18.56 4.79
C TYR A 121 19.95 19.57 3.74
N LEU A 122 21.14 20.14 3.90
CA LEU A 122 21.73 21.02 2.89
C LEU A 122 22.04 20.28 1.58
N GLU A 123 22.59 19.06 1.64
CA GLU A 123 22.81 18.21 0.45
C GLU A 123 21.48 17.89 -0.25
N LEU A 124 20.47 17.46 0.50
CA LEU A 124 19.13 17.21 -0.04
C LEU A 124 18.48 18.46 -0.63
N ALA A 125 18.65 19.61 0.00
CA ALA A 125 18.17 20.87 -0.53
C ALA A 125 18.80 21.18 -1.88
N ASN A 126 20.13 21.06 -1.99
CA ASN A 126 20.87 21.31 -3.22
C ASN A 126 20.41 20.38 -4.34
N THR A 127 20.37 19.07 -4.07
CA THR A 127 19.89 18.09 -5.04
C THR A 127 18.43 18.34 -5.45
N SER A 128 17.56 18.76 -4.52
CA SER A 128 16.16 19.07 -4.85
C SER A 128 16.06 20.31 -5.75
N ILE A 129 16.84 21.35 -5.45
CA ILE A 129 16.88 22.60 -6.23
C ILE A 129 17.45 22.33 -7.63
N GLU A 130 18.54 21.56 -7.74
CA GLU A 130 19.17 21.16 -9.02
C GLU A 130 18.20 20.35 -9.90
N ASN A 131 17.28 19.59 -9.29
CA ASN A 131 16.24 18.84 -9.99
C ASN A 131 14.95 19.65 -10.22
N ASN A 132 14.98 20.99 -10.13
CA ASN A 132 13.84 21.89 -10.26
C ASN A 132 12.69 21.65 -9.27
N ASN A 133 12.95 20.99 -8.13
CA ASN A 133 11.99 20.82 -7.04
C ASN A 133 12.28 21.81 -5.91
N CYS A 134 12.12 23.10 -6.22
CA CYS A 134 12.55 24.20 -5.37
C CYS A 134 11.78 24.28 -4.04
N ILE A 135 10.49 23.94 -4.00
CA ILE A 135 9.68 23.93 -2.75
C ILE A 135 10.25 22.91 -1.76
N GLU A 136 10.51 21.69 -2.22
CA GLU A 136 11.12 20.65 -1.39
C GLU A 136 12.54 21.06 -0.96
N GLY A 137 13.28 21.70 -1.87
CA GLY A 137 14.57 22.31 -1.58
C GLY A 137 14.50 23.32 -0.43
N LEU A 138 13.55 24.27 -0.48
CA LEU A 138 13.32 25.24 0.59
C LEU A 138 12.93 24.55 1.91
N ASN A 139 12.08 23.53 1.88
CA ASN A 139 11.73 22.76 3.08
C ASN A 139 12.96 22.15 3.75
N TYR A 140 13.88 21.58 2.97
CA TYR A 140 15.15 21.07 3.49
C TYR A 140 16.08 22.17 3.99
N LEU A 141 16.18 23.31 3.30
CA LEU A 141 16.94 24.47 3.79
C LEU A 141 16.40 24.95 5.15
N ASN A 142 15.08 25.03 5.30
CA ASN A 142 14.45 25.40 6.58
C ASN A 142 14.79 24.40 7.69
N LYS A 143 14.80 23.10 7.39
CA LYS A 143 15.24 22.04 8.33
C LYS A 143 16.75 22.10 8.63
N ALA A 144 17.57 22.59 7.70
CA ALA A 144 19.01 22.73 7.87
C ALA A 144 19.38 23.90 8.81
N ILE A 145 18.51 24.89 8.97
CA ILE A 145 18.69 26.02 9.90
C ILE A 145 18.51 25.51 11.34
N PHE A 146 19.63 25.17 11.98
CA PHE A 146 19.68 24.73 13.38
C PHE A 146 20.12 25.89 14.30
N LYS A 147 19.48 25.99 15.47
CA LYS A 147 19.71 26.98 16.56
C LYS A 147 21.07 27.72 16.48
N ASN A 148 21.03 28.94 15.94
CA ASN A 148 21.92 30.10 16.14
C ASN A 148 23.44 29.92 15.91
N LYS A 149 23.92 28.91 15.16
CA LYS A 149 25.34 28.85 14.72
C LYS A 149 25.44 28.52 13.23
N ASP A 150 26.20 29.34 12.50
CA ASP A 150 26.53 29.18 11.07
C ASP A 150 25.31 29.14 10.11
N CYS A 151 24.17 29.73 10.48
CA CYS A 151 22.93 29.68 9.69
C CYS A 151 22.81 30.75 8.60
N GLU A 152 23.59 31.83 8.67
CA GLU A 152 23.56 32.97 7.76
C GLU A 152 23.64 32.58 6.27
N PRO A 153 24.62 31.76 5.82
CA PRO A 153 24.68 31.37 4.40
C PRO A 153 23.47 30.54 3.94
N ILE A 154 22.87 29.77 4.85
CA ILE A 154 21.68 28.95 4.56
C ILE A 154 20.45 29.85 4.43
N ILE A 155 20.32 30.87 5.29
CA ILE A 155 19.27 31.89 5.21
C ILE A 155 19.39 32.65 3.90
N GLU A 156 20.58 33.14 3.55
CA GLU A 156 20.79 33.87 2.29
C GLU A 156 20.38 33.03 1.08
N LYS A 157 20.79 31.75 1.07
CA LYS A 157 20.42 30.79 0.03
C LYS A 157 18.92 30.58 -0.04
N TYR A 158 18.25 30.40 1.11
CA TYR A 158 16.79 30.24 1.17
C TYR A 158 16.09 31.44 0.52
N LEU A 159 16.46 32.66 0.93
CA LEU A 159 15.84 33.89 0.44
C LEU A 159 16.04 34.05 -1.08
N LYS A 160 17.28 33.88 -1.57
CA LYS A 160 17.59 33.97 -3.01
C LYS A 160 16.83 32.92 -3.83
N THR A 161 16.88 31.65 -3.41
CA THR A 161 16.19 30.57 -4.11
C THR A 161 14.68 30.81 -4.16
N ALA A 162 14.06 31.27 -3.07
CA ALA A 162 12.63 31.56 -3.06
C ALA A 162 12.27 32.70 -4.03
N ILE A 163 13.05 33.79 -4.04
CA ILE A 163 12.82 34.96 -4.90
C ILE A 163 13.05 34.63 -6.38
N GLU A 164 14.14 33.95 -6.72
CA GLU A 164 14.49 33.59 -8.10
C GLU A 164 13.45 32.66 -8.74
N ASN A 165 12.78 31.84 -7.92
CA ASN A 165 11.77 30.88 -8.36
C ASN A 165 10.32 31.37 -8.14
N ASN A 166 10.10 32.64 -7.77
CA ASN A 166 8.77 33.20 -7.48
C ASN A 166 7.96 32.44 -6.39
N LEU A 167 8.64 31.91 -5.38
CA LEU A 167 8.06 31.17 -4.26
C LEU A 167 7.76 32.12 -3.08
N TYR A 168 6.90 33.12 -3.30
CA TYR A 168 6.66 34.18 -2.32
C TYR A 168 5.83 33.72 -1.10
N LEU A 169 4.99 32.70 -1.25
CA LEU A 169 4.26 32.12 -0.11
C LEU A 169 5.23 31.53 0.91
N GLU A 170 6.17 30.70 0.45
CA GLU A 170 7.23 30.10 1.25
C GLU A 170 8.18 31.17 1.81
N LEU A 171 8.54 32.17 1.00
CA LEU A 171 9.37 33.30 1.43
C LEU A 171 8.78 34.00 2.65
N PHE A 172 7.51 34.41 2.59
CA PHE A 172 6.88 35.16 3.67
C PHE A 172 6.55 34.27 4.88
N GLU A 173 6.19 33.00 4.68
CA GLU A 173 6.00 32.04 5.79
C GLU A 173 7.31 31.86 6.58
N PHE A 174 8.43 31.72 5.86
CA PHE A 174 9.75 31.62 6.45
C PHE A 174 10.13 32.90 7.20
N LEU A 175 10.02 34.07 6.56
CA LEU A 175 10.35 35.36 7.18
C LEU A 175 9.54 35.60 8.45
N GLN A 176 8.22 35.35 8.40
CA GLN A 176 7.35 35.47 9.57
C GLN A 176 7.84 34.57 10.72
N SER A 177 8.09 33.29 10.43
CA SER A 177 8.56 32.34 11.43
C SER A 177 9.93 32.74 12.00
N ALA A 178 10.82 33.24 11.15
CA ALA A 178 12.16 33.64 11.52
C ALA A 178 12.16 34.90 12.41
N TYR A 179 11.38 35.93 12.08
CA TYR A 179 11.24 37.15 12.92
C TYR A 179 10.61 36.88 14.29
N ILE A 180 9.70 35.91 14.40
CA ILE A 180 9.10 35.50 15.69
C ILE A 180 10.10 34.70 16.56
N SER A 181 11.17 34.19 15.96
CA SER A 181 12.18 33.35 16.63
C SER A 181 13.50 34.11 16.85
N ASP A 182 14.45 33.47 17.52
CA ASP A 182 15.82 34.01 17.69
C ASP A 182 16.56 34.29 16.36
N LEU A 183 16.08 33.72 15.23
CA LEU A 183 16.65 33.97 13.91
C LEU A 183 16.48 35.41 13.43
N GLY A 184 15.54 36.17 13.98
CA GLY A 184 15.28 37.56 13.59
C GLY A 184 16.52 38.45 13.67
N LEU A 185 17.42 38.17 14.63
CA LEU A 185 18.69 38.90 14.79
C LEU A 185 19.61 38.80 13.56
N HIS A 186 19.56 37.68 12.84
CA HIS A 186 20.38 37.45 11.64
C HIS A 186 19.75 38.03 10.37
N LEU A 187 18.45 38.34 10.37
CA LEU A 187 17.75 38.82 9.17
C LEU A 187 18.12 40.25 8.78
N HIS A 188 18.57 41.08 9.74
CA HIS A 188 18.97 42.46 9.47
C HIS A 188 20.09 42.60 8.43
N ALA A 189 20.95 41.59 8.29
CA ALA A 189 22.00 41.57 7.26
C ALA A 189 21.43 41.43 5.84
N TYR A 190 20.18 40.99 5.71
CA TYR A 190 19.53 40.64 4.43
C TYR A 190 18.39 41.59 4.04
N ASP A 191 18.27 42.77 4.67
CA ASP A 191 17.25 43.79 4.37
C ASP A 191 17.12 44.04 2.85
N ASN A 192 18.25 44.11 2.13
CA ASN A 192 18.26 44.30 0.67
C ASN A 192 17.58 43.17 -0.12
N ILE A 193 17.81 41.92 0.28
CA ILE A 193 17.25 40.73 -0.37
C ILE A 193 15.76 40.65 -0.05
N ILE A 194 15.39 40.92 1.20
CA ILE A 194 13.99 40.95 1.66
C ILE A 194 13.22 42.01 0.88
N GLU A 195 13.74 43.23 0.77
CA GLU A 195 13.15 44.31 -0.03
C GLU A 195 13.03 43.94 -1.52
N ASP A 196 14.00 43.25 -2.13
CA ASP A 196 13.85 42.73 -3.50
C ASP A 196 12.71 41.72 -3.58
N GLY A 197 12.61 40.81 -2.61
CA GLY A 197 11.51 39.85 -2.49
C GLY A 197 10.14 40.53 -2.44
N PHE A 198 9.97 41.57 -1.62
CA PHE A 198 8.75 42.39 -1.62
C PHE A 198 8.50 43.04 -2.99
N ARG A 199 9.51 43.67 -3.60
CA ARG A 199 9.37 44.32 -4.92
C ARG A 199 8.89 43.34 -5.99
N ARG A 200 9.48 42.14 -6.06
CA ARG A 200 9.10 41.14 -7.06
C ARG A 200 7.74 40.51 -6.75
N PHE A 201 7.44 40.25 -5.47
CA PHE A 201 6.12 39.79 -5.06
C PHE A 201 5.02 40.73 -5.54
N LEU A 202 5.15 42.04 -5.32
CA LEU A 202 4.13 43.02 -5.73
C LEU A 202 3.87 43.04 -7.24
N LYS A 203 4.87 42.71 -8.06
CA LYS A 203 4.70 42.56 -9.52
C LYS A 203 3.92 41.28 -9.90
N SER A 204 3.87 40.30 -9.00
CA SER A 204 3.25 38.99 -9.22
C SER A 204 1.90 38.79 -8.51
N VAL A 205 1.44 39.73 -7.67
CA VAL A 205 0.21 39.62 -6.86
C VAL A 205 -1.00 39.13 -7.65
N SER A 206 -1.16 39.58 -8.90
CA SER A 206 -2.31 39.17 -9.72
C SER A 206 -2.35 37.69 -10.11
N ILE A 207 -1.21 37.00 -10.05
CA ILE A 207 -1.04 35.61 -10.50
C ILE A 207 -1.42 34.63 -9.39
N TYR A 208 -1.36 35.07 -8.12
CA TYR A 208 -1.69 34.24 -6.98
C TYR A 208 -3.18 33.93 -6.92
N THR A 209 -3.52 32.75 -6.40
CA THR A 209 -4.90 32.48 -5.98
C THR A 209 -5.28 33.45 -4.87
N PHE A 210 -6.57 33.76 -4.76
CA PHE A 210 -7.02 34.68 -3.71
C PHE A 210 -6.68 34.14 -2.30
N TYR A 211 -6.77 32.82 -2.08
CA TYR A 211 -6.39 32.21 -0.81
C TYR A 211 -4.89 32.36 -0.49
N ASP A 212 -4.00 32.11 -1.46
CA ASP A 212 -2.56 32.31 -1.26
C ASP A 212 -2.25 33.75 -0.91
N LEU A 213 -2.90 34.70 -1.59
CA LEU A 213 -2.74 36.11 -1.32
C LEU A 213 -3.15 36.46 0.11
N LEU A 214 -4.29 35.95 0.59
CA LEU A 214 -4.74 36.16 1.97
C LEU A 214 -3.73 35.65 3.00
N ARG A 215 -3.13 34.47 2.77
CA ARG A 215 -2.08 33.92 3.63
C ARG A 215 -0.82 34.77 3.61
N ILE A 216 -0.37 35.17 2.43
CA ILE A 216 0.80 36.05 2.27
C ILE A 216 0.57 37.38 3.02
N ILE A 217 -0.63 37.95 2.94
CA ILE A 217 -0.99 39.17 3.68
C ILE A 217 -0.87 38.94 5.20
N GLU A 218 -1.39 37.83 5.73
CA GLU A 218 -1.28 37.50 7.15
C GLU A 218 0.18 37.35 7.61
N PHE A 219 1.03 36.75 6.75
CA PHE A 219 2.46 36.61 7.01
C PHE A 219 3.16 37.98 7.00
N ILE A 220 2.87 38.81 6.01
CA ILE A 220 3.40 40.17 5.91
C ILE A 220 3.01 41.01 7.12
N ASP A 221 1.76 40.96 7.55
CA ASP A 221 1.30 41.72 8.73
C ASP A 221 2.14 41.40 9.96
N LYS A 222 2.36 40.12 10.23
CA LYS A 222 3.17 39.66 11.36
C LYS A 222 4.65 39.98 11.19
N ILE A 223 5.18 39.98 9.97
CA ILE A 223 6.55 40.44 9.69
C ILE A 223 6.69 41.93 10.07
N LEU A 224 5.71 42.74 9.69
CA LEU A 224 5.69 44.19 9.93
C LEU A 224 5.43 44.59 11.39
N ASP A 225 5.19 43.63 12.28
CA ASP A 225 5.22 43.86 13.74
C ASP A 225 6.65 43.96 14.27
N TYR A 226 7.65 43.43 13.54
CA TYR A 226 9.07 43.38 13.94
C TYR A 226 10.01 44.07 12.94
N TYR A 227 9.60 44.19 11.68
CA TYR A 227 10.42 44.71 10.59
C TYR A 227 9.93 46.07 10.09
N GLU A 228 10.84 47.04 10.04
CA GLU A 228 10.60 48.36 9.45
C GLU A 228 11.44 48.55 8.18
N PHE A 229 10.82 49.12 7.15
CA PHE A 229 11.50 49.43 5.90
C PHE A 229 12.41 50.65 6.09
N LYS A 230 13.72 50.46 6.01
CA LYS A 230 14.70 51.52 6.30
C LYS A 230 15.05 52.38 5.09
N LYS A 231 14.99 51.84 3.87
CA LYS A 231 15.41 52.55 2.67
C LYS A 231 14.30 53.39 2.07
N GLU A 232 14.52 54.70 2.05
CA GLU A 232 13.60 55.66 1.42
C GLU A 232 13.30 55.32 -0.05
N SER A 233 14.32 54.94 -0.83
CA SER A 233 14.13 54.56 -2.24
C SER A 233 13.25 53.32 -2.43
N PHE A 234 13.31 52.36 -1.51
CA PHE A 234 12.42 51.20 -1.52
C PHE A 234 10.99 51.62 -1.15
N VAL A 235 10.81 52.40 -0.09
CA VAL A 235 9.50 52.93 0.32
C VAL A 235 8.85 53.69 -0.84
N VAL A 236 9.57 54.61 -1.51
CA VAL A 236 9.06 55.33 -2.69
C VAL A 236 8.64 54.38 -3.81
N SER A 237 9.41 53.31 -4.07
CA SER A 237 9.05 52.29 -5.07
C SER A 237 7.81 51.47 -4.70
N LEU A 238 7.58 51.23 -3.40
CA LEU A 238 6.35 50.62 -2.91
C LEU A 238 5.16 51.54 -3.16
N ILE A 239 5.31 52.84 -2.89
CA ILE A 239 4.25 53.85 -3.05
C ILE A 239 3.73 53.85 -4.48
N SER A 240 4.61 53.98 -5.48
CA SER A 240 4.21 53.99 -6.89
C SER A 240 3.53 52.68 -7.33
N THR A 241 3.99 51.55 -6.80
CA THR A 241 3.42 50.23 -7.10
C THR A 241 2.03 50.07 -6.47
N LEU A 242 1.85 50.50 -5.23
CA LEU A 242 0.55 50.47 -4.53
C LEU A 242 -0.48 51.37 -5.20
N ILE A 243 -0.09 52.58 -5.64
CA ILE A 243 -0.96 53.48 -6.43
C ILE A 243 -1.46 52.76 -7.69
N ARG A 244 -0.55 52.15 -8.46
CA ARG A 244 -0.90 51.41 -9.67
C ARG A 244 -1.87 50.26 -9.37
N MET A 245 -1.62 49.51 -8.30
CA MET A 245 -2.46 48.38 -7.90
C MET A 245 -3.84 48.80 -7.38
N ALA A 246 -3.94 49.94 -6.67
CA ALA A 246 -5.21 50.50 -6.20
C ALA A 246 -6.15 50.85 -7.37
N ASN A 247 -5.57 51.33 -8.48
CA ASN A 247 -6.27 51.68 -9.71
C ASN A 247 -6.41 50.50 -10.70
N SER A 248 -5.99 49.29 -10.31
CA SER A 248 -6.05 48.12 -11.17
C SER A 248 -7.46 47.52 -11.23
N ASN A 249 -7.86 47.01 -12.40
CA ASN A 249 -9.10 46.26 -12.56
C ASN A 249 -9.02 44.84 -11.96
N LYS A 250 -7.81 44.36 -11.66
CA LYS A 250 -7.61 43.02 -11.10
C LYS A 250 -7.93 43.02 -9.62
N PHE A 251 -8.84 42.12 -9.22
CA PHE A 251 -9.31 42.04 -7.83
C PHE A 251 -8.18 41.86 -6.82
N ASN A 252 -7.25 40.93 -7.05
CA ASN A 252 -6.13 40.65 -6.15
C ASN A 252 -5.17 41.84 -5.98
N GLU A 253 -4.87 42.56 -7.05
CA GLU A 253 -4.02 43.76 -6.98
C GLU A 253 -4.72 44.86 -6.16
N LYS A 254 -6.00 45.12 -6.46
CA LYS A 254 -6.80 46.12 -5.76
C LYS A 254 -6.99 45.75 -4.29
N TYR A 255 -7.26 44.48 -3.98
CA TYR A 255 -7.40 43.94 -2.63
C TYR A 255 -6.13 44.16 -1.80
N PHE A 256 -4.98 43.70 -2.30
CA PHE A 256 -3.72 43.85 -1.58
C PHE A 256 -3.40 45.32 -1.33
N SER A 257 -3.55 46.17 -2.35
CA SER A 257 -3.24 47.59 -2.22
C SER A 257 -4.16 48.29 -1.22
N PHE A 258 -5.48 48.07 -1.32
CA PHE A 258 -6.44 48.68 -0.40
C PHE A 258 -6.21 48.21 1.03
N TYR A 259 -5.97 46.91 1.23
CA TYR A 259 -5.64 46.36 2.54
C TYR A 259 -4.40 47.02 3.15
N PHE A 260 -3.30 47.01 2.40
CA PHE A 260 -2.01 47.51 2.89
C PHE A 260 -2.08 49.02 3.20
N ILE A 261 -2.70 49.81 2.31
CA ILE A 261 -2.87 51.25 2.49
C ILE A 261 -3.73 51.54 3.72
N LYS A 262 -4.86 50.85 3.90
CA LYS A 262 -5.74 51.07 5.05
C LYS A 262 -5.10 50.64 6.37
N LYS A 263 -4.46 49.46 6.38
CA LYS A 263 -3.77 48.94 7.57
C LYS A 263 -2.67 49.89 8.07
N LYS A 264 -1.91 50.48 7.15
CA LYS A 264 -0.77 51.36 7.46
C LYS A 264 -1.05 52.84 7.16
N TYR A 265 -2.33 53.23 7.10
CA TYR A 265 -2.77 54.55 6.62
C TYR A 265 -2.04 55.72 7.28
N LYS A 266 -1.98 55.75 8.62
CA LYS A 266 -1.32 56.83 9.37
C LYS A 266 0.15 57.00 8.99
N ILE A 267 0.88 55.89 8.82
CA ILE A 267 2.30 55.89 8.48
C ILE A 267 2.50 56.37 7.05
N LEU A 268 1.72 55.80 6.12
CA LEU A 268 1.85 56.09 4.69
C LEU A 268 1.46 57.54 4.35
N VAL A 269 0.41 58.09 4.96
CA VAL A 269 -0.01 59.48 4.77
C VAL A 269 1.02 60.47 5.33
N ASN A 270 1.66 60.14 6.45
CA ASN A 270 2.74 60.96 7.01
C ASN A 270 3.98 60.96 6.10
N GLN A 271 4.28 59.83 5.44
CA GLN A 271 5.40 59.72 4.50
C GLN A 271 5.10 60.35 3.14
N ASN A 272 3.87 60.24 2.64
CA ASN A 272 3.44 60.88 1.40
C ASN A 272 1.93 61.22 1.46
N PRO A 273 1.55 62.51 1.43
CA PRO A 273 0.15 62.93 1.49
C PRO A 273 -0.74 62.38 0.37
N ILE A 274 -0.18 61.93 -0.76
CA ILE A 274 -0.92 61.38 -1.91
C ILE A 274 -1.85 60.21 -1.52
N PHE A 275 -1.52 59.46 -0.46
CA PHE A 275 -2.36 58.37 0.04
C PHE A 275 -3.72 58.81 0.57
N LYS A 276 -3.93 60.10 0.83
CA LYS A 276 -5.27 60.62 1.17
C LYS A 276 -6.25 60.47 0.00
N ASP A 277 -5.75 60.56 -1.23
CA ASP A 277 -6.57 60.73 -2.42
C ASP A 277 -6.56 59.49 -3.35
N ILE A 278 -5.68 58.51 -3.10
CA ILE A 278 -5.60 57.26 -3.92
C ILE A 278 -6.89 56.45 -3.84
N ILE A 279 -7.47 56.34 -2.65
CA ILE A 279 -8.68 55.54 -2.42
C ILE A 279 -9.83 56.52 -2.22
N THR A 280 -10.58 56.78 -3.29
CA THR A 280 -11.79 57.61 -3.21
C THR A 280 -12.86 56.91 -2.36
N SER A 281 -13.73 57.68 -1.70
CA SER A 281 -14.82 57.12 -0.90
C SER A 281 -15.77 56.25 -1.72
N GLU A 282 -16.04 56.63 -2.97
CA GLU A 282 -16.90 55.88 -3.89
C GLU A 282 -16.27 54.54 -4.30
N ASP A 283 -15.00 54.55 -4.72
CA ASP A 283 -14.26 53.33 -5.08
C ASP A 283 -14.13 52.36 -3.91
N TYR A 284 -13.95 52.92 -2.71
CA TYR A 284 -13.82 52.14 -1.49
C TYR A 284 -15.12 51.43 -1.11
N GLU A 285 -16.25 52.13 -1.11
CA GLU A 285 -17.55 51.52 -0.81
C GLU A 285 -17.96 50.51 -1.89
N ALA A 286 -17.71 50.81 -3.17
CA ALA A 286 -17.92 49.84 -4.26
C ALA A 286 -17.09 48.57 -4.05
N PHE A 287 -15.82 48.72 -3.64
CA PHE A 287 -14.94 47.58 -3.35
C PHE A 287 -15.39 46.80 -2.12
N LYS A 288 -15.80 47.46 -1.03
CA LYS A 288 -16.33 46.81 0.17
C LYS A 288 -17.56 45.95 -0.15
N ASN A 289 -18.49 46.49 -0.93
CA ASN A 289 -19.68 45.74 -1.37
C ASN A 289 -19.30 44.52 -2.22
N LYS A 290 -18.33 44.68 -3.14
CA LYS A 290 -17.81 43.55 -3.93
C LYS A 290 -17.11 42.50 -3.06
N LEU A 291 -16.34 42.92 -2.06
CA LEU A 291 -15.65 42.02 -1.14
C LEU A 291 -16.62 41.27 -0.22
N LEU A 292 -17.61 41.97 0.32
CA LEU A 292 -18.68 41.36 1.12
C LEU A 292 -19.45 40.34 0.28
N LYS A 293 -19.84 40.70 -0.95
CA LYS A 293 -20.49 39.77 -1.88
C LYS A 293 -19.61 38.54 -2.13
N CYS A 294 -18.32 38.74 -2.42
CA CYS A 294 -17.38 37.62 -2.59
C CYS A 294 -17.37 36.69 -1.37
N PHE A 295 -17.38 37.22 -0.15
CA PHE A 295 -17.39 36.41 1.07
C PHE A 295 -18.67 35.60 1.26
N LEU A 296 -19.82 36.19 0.94
CA LEU A 296 -21.11 35.49 0.99
C LEU A 296 -21.23 34.44 -0.11
N ASP A 297 -20.81 34.77 -1.34
CA ASP A 297 -20.74 33.82 -2.45
C ASP A 297 -19.83 32.63 -2.08
N GLU A 298 -18.73 32.85 -1.35
CA GLU A 298 -17.83 31.77 -0.91
C GLU A 298 -18.46 30.86 0.16
N ILE A 299 -19.37 31.40 1.00
CA ILE A 299 -20.19 30.61 1.92
C ILE A 299 -21.18 29.75 1.14
N ASP A 300 -21.90 30.33 0.18
CA ASP A 300 -22.90 29.63 -0.64
C ASP A 300 -22.28 28.52 -1.49
N ASN A 301 -21.02 28.69 -1.89
CA ASN A 301 -20.25 27.69 -2.66
C ASN A 301 -19.53 26.65 -1.79
N PHE A 302 -19.83 26.57 -0.48
CA PHE A 302 -19.24 25.61 0.46
C PHE A 302 -17.70 25.62 0.48
N ILE A 303 -17.07 26.79 0.45
CA ILE A 303 -15.61 26.92 0.40
C ILE A 303 -14.95 26.67 1.77
N ILE A 304 -13.66 26.31 1.76
CA ILE A 304 -12.82 26.00 2.93
C ILE A 304 -12.92 27.11 3.98
N LEU A 305 -13.31 26.73 5.21
CA LEU A 305 -13.50 27.65 6.35
C LEU A 305 -12.28 28.54 6.65
N ASP A 306 -11.07 28.11 6.31
CA ASP A 306 -9.84 28.88 6.49
C ASP A 306 -9.77 30.12 5.60
N ILE A 307 -10.30 30.08 4.37
CA ILE A 307 -10.40 31.27 3.48
C ILE A 307 -11.27 32.33 4.15
N LEU A 308 -12.47 31.93 4.58
CA LEU A 308 -13.41 32.81 5.26
C LEU A 308 -12.83 33.35 6.58
N LYS A 309 -12.08 32.53 7.31
CA LYS A 309 -11.40 32.97 8.54
C LYS A 309 -10.36 34.06 8.26
N LEU A 310 -9.57 33.92 7.19
CA LEU A 310 -8.59 34.92 6.78
C LEU A 310 -9.27 36.21 6.33
N MET A 311 -10.27 36.12 5.44
CA MET A 311 -11.04 37.29 4.98
C MET A 311 -11.66 38.04 6.16
N LYS A 312 -12.34 37.32 7.06
CA LYS A 312 -12.92 37.89 8.28
C LYS A 312 -11.87 38.61 9.13
N GLY A 313 -10.68 38.03 9.29
CA GLY A 313 -9.58 38.66 10.04
C GLY A 313 -9.14 40.00 9.46
N GLN A 314 -9.37 40.21 8.16
CA GLN A 314 -9.00 41.40 7.41
C GLN A 314 -10.17 42.40 7.27
N PHE A 315 -11.41 42.00 7.50
CA PHE A 315 -12.60 42.86 7.38
C PHE A 315 -12.63 44.05 8.35
N ASP A 316 -12.01 43.90 9.52
CA ASP A 316 -11.85 45.01 10.46
C ASP A 316 -10.98 46.13 9.85
N VAL A 317 -10.01 45.80 8.98
CA VAL A 317 -9.18 46.79 8.23
C VAL A 317 -9.99 47.47 7.13
N PHE A 318 -10.91 46.75 6.51
CA PHE A 318 -11.82 47.28 5.48
C PHE A 318 -13.04 48.00 6.06
N GLU A 319 -13.17 48.09 7.38
CA GLU A 319 -14.31 48.71 8.06
C GLU A 319 -15.67 48.09 7.65
N ILE A 320 -15.69 46.77 7.38
CA ILE A 320 -16.92 46.04 7.06
C ILE A 320 -17.62 45.64 8.37
N PRO A 321 -18.84 46.13 8.65
CA PRO A 321 -19.53 45.86 9.91
C PRO A 321 -19.83 44.37 10.11
N LYS A 322 -19.50 43.82 11.29
CA LYS A 322 -19.77 42.41 11.66
C LYS A 322 -21.23 41.98 11.43
N LYS A 323 -22.19 42.89 11.63
CA LYS A 323 -23.62 42.65 11.42
C LYS A 323 -23.98 42.22 9.98
N GLN A 324 -23.14 42.49 8.99
CA GLN A 324 -23.40 42.19 7.58
C GLN A 324 -23.02 40.77 7.15
N TYR A 325 -22.19 40.06 7.92
CA TYR A 325 -21.67 38.74 7.48
C TYR A 325 -21.54 37.70 8.60
N TYR A 326 -21.52 38.13 9.87
CA TYR A 326 -21.08 37.25 10.97
C TYR A 326 -22.07 36.14 11.29
N GLU A 327 -23.38 36.40 11.20
CA GLU A 327 -24.41 35.38 11.44
C GLU A 327 -24.37 34.31 10.35
N GLU A 328 -24.26 34.68 9.07
CA GLU A 328 -24.11 33.74 7.95
C GLU A 328 -22.84 32.90 8.09
N TYR A 329 -21.70 33.54 8.39
CA TYR A 329 -20.44 32.82 8.67
C TYR A 329 -20.57 31.84 9.84
N LYS A 330 -21.27 32.23 10.92
CA LYS A 330 -21.47 31.39 12.10
C LYS A 330 -22.39 30.21 11.79
N THR A 331 -23.46 30.43 11.05
CA THR A 331 -24.36 29.39 10.55
C THR A 331 -23.60 28.40 9.68
N TYR A 332 -22.89 28.89 8.66
CA TYR A 332 -22.06 28.07 7.78
C TYR A 332 -21.03 27.24 8.56
N LYS A 333 -20.27 27.87 9.47
CA LYS A 333 -19.30 27.17 10.32
C LYS A 333 -19.92 26.06 11.16
N ASN A 334 -21.13 26.29 11.69
CA ASN A 334 -21.85 25.26 12.45
C ASN A 334 -22.33 24.13 11.53
N GLU A 335 -22.86 24.46 10.35
CA GLU A 335 -23.30 23.48 9.35
C GLU A 335 -22.14 22.60 8.87
N THR A 336 -20.99 23.19 8.52
CA THR A 336 -19.80 22.44 8.13
C THR A 336 -19.34 21.50 9.25
N ARG A 337 -19.34 21.97 10.49
CA ARG A 337 -18.96 21.14 11.66
C ARG A 337 -19.95 20.00 11.87
N GLU A 338 -21.25 20.23 11.72
CA GLU A 338 -22.26 19.18 11.81
C GLU A 338 -22.18 18.19 10.65
N LEU A 339 -21.87 18.64 9.43
CA LEU A 339 -21.60 17.77 8.29
C LEU A 339 -20.38 16.88 8.55
N GLU A 340 -19.28 17.44 9.04
CA GLU A 340 -18.09 16.68 9.40
C GLU A 340 -18.39 15.60 10.44
N LYS A 341 -19.13 15.95 11.51
CA LYS A 341 -19.61 14.98 12.51
C LYS A 341 -20.44 13.87 11.89
N LYS A 342 -21.38 14.18 10.98
CA LYS A 342 -22.19 13.18 10.26
C LYS A 342 -21.32 12.21 9.45
N VAL A 343 -20.26 12.69 8.81
CA VAL A 343 -19.33 11.82 8.06
C VAL A 343 -18.54 10.92 9.01
N TYR A 344 -18.07 11.43 10.15
CA TYR A 344 -17.45 10.60 11.19
C TYR A 344 -18.41 9.54 11.75
N LEU A 345 -19.69 9.87 11.96
CA LEU A 345 -20.68 8.88 12.40
C LEU A 345 -20.87 7.75 11.38
N LYS A 346 -20.91 8.06 10.08
CA LYS A 346 -20.92 7.04 9.02
C LYS A 346 -19.67 6.16 9.05
N LYS A 347 -18.48 6.76 9.23
CA LYS A 347 -17.21 6.05 9.42
C LYS A 347 -17.28 5.10 10.62
N PHE A 348 -17.76 5.57 11.77
CA PHE A 348 -17.86 4.76 12.99
C PHE A 348 -18.86 3.63 12.84
N ALA A 349 -19.99 3.88 12.16
CA ALA A 349 -20.96 2.86 11.83
C ALA A 349 -20.30 1.73 11.02
N PHE A 350 -19.52 2.08 9.99
CA PHE A 350 -18.76 1.11 9.19
C PHE A 350 -17.77 0.29 10.02
N LEU A 351 -16.96 0.95 10.86
CA LEU A 351 -15.99 0.27 11.74
C LEU A 351 -16.68 -0.62 12.78
N ARG A 352 -17.82 -0.17 13.33
CA ARG A 352 -18.65 -0.96 14.25
C ARG A 352 -19.22 -2.20 13.57
N TYR A 353 -19.63 -2.10 12.30
CA TYR A 353 -20.05 -3.27 11.53
C TYR A 353 -18.92 -4.29 11.37
N PHE A 354 -17.69 -3.84 11.10
CA PHE A 354 -16.52 -4.73 11.04
C PHE A 354 -16.27 -5.42 12.38
N LYS A 355 -16.35 -4.67 13.49
CA LYS A 355 -16.26 -5.22 14.84
C LYS A 355 -17.24 -6.37 15.05
N VAL A 356 -18.53 -6.15 14.74
CA VAL A 356 -19.59 -7.14 14.92
C VAL A 356 -19.40 -8.35 13.99
N LYS A 357 -19.22 -8.11 12.69
CA LYS A 357 -19.12 -9.17 11.68
C LYS A 357 -17.93 -10.09 11.89
N TYR A 358 -16.79 -9.53 12.31
CA TYR A 358 -15.54 -10.26 12.48
C TYR A 358 -15.23 -10.61 13.94
N ASN A 359 -16.23 -10.53 14.84
CA ASN A 359 -16.13 -10.92 16.25
C ASN A 359 -14.92 -10.28 16.97
N ILE A 360 -14.64 -9.00 16.70
CA ILE A 360 -13.58 -8.26 17.40
C ILE A 360 -14.02 -8.06 18.84
N LYS A 361 -13.24 -8.60 19.79
CA LYS A 361 -13.58 -8.54 21.21
C LYS A 361 -13.34 -7.15 21.77
N LYS A 362 -14.28 -6.65 22.57
CA LYS A 362 -14.06 -5.44 23.39
C LYS A 362 -13.04 -5.79 24.47
N THR A 363 -11.88 -5.12 24.47
CA THR A 363 -10.74 -5.48 25.33
C THR A 363 -10.16 -4.26 26.02
N LYS A 364 -9.49 -4.48 27.16
CA LYS A 364 -8.72 -3.43 27.82
C LYS A 364 -7.41 -3.17 27.08
N ILE A 365 -7.01 -1.91 26.97
CA ILE A 365 -5.76 -1.45 26.36
C ILE A 365 -4.91 -0.70 27.40
N ASP A 366 -3.62 -1.05 27.46
CA ASP A 366 -2.67 -0.40 28.39
C ASP A 366 -2.16 0.90 27.75
N PHE A 367 -2.67 2.04 28.22
CA PHE A 367 -2.24 3.37 27.80
C PHE A 367 -1.03 3.86 28.62
N ARG A 368 0.09 4.11 27.94
CA ARG A 368 1.27 4.75 28.56
C ARG A 368 1.57 6.07 27.88
N LYS A 369 1.47 7.17 28.61
CA LYS A 369 1.74 8.51 28.07
C LYS A 369 3.24 8.68 27.77
N LYS A 370 3.56 9.03 26.52
CA LYS A 370 4.92 9.34 26.04
C LYS A 370 4.90 10.72 25.37
N ARG A 371 5.26 11.75 26.13
CA ARG A 371 5.19 13.17 25.71
C ARG A 371 3.77 13.57 25.24
N ASN A 372 3.58 13.70 23.92
CA ASN A 372 2.37 14.20 23.26
C ASN A 372 1.52 13.07 22.62
N ALA A 373 1.82 11.81 22.95
CA ALA A 373 1.13 10.63 22.44
C ALA A 373 1.01 9.55 23.51
N TYR A 374 0.21 8.53 23.25
CA TYR A 374 0.09 7.32 24.06
C TYR A 374 0.70 6.14 23.31
N GLU A 375 1.57 5.38 23.98
CA GLU A 375 1.94 4.01 23.58
C GLU A 375 0.87 3.07 24.10
N VAL A 376 0.34 2.21 23.23
CA VAL A 376 -0.80 1.35 23.49
C VAL A 376 -0.44 -0.09 23.17
N ASN A 377 -0.69 -0.98 24.13
CA ASN A 377 -0.57 -2.43 23.93
C ASN A 377 -1.95 -3.02 23.69
N HIS A 378 -2.16 -3.60 22.50
CA HIS A 378 -3.40 -4.25 22.13
C HIS A 378 -3.47 -5.71 22.59
N ASN A 379 -4.69 -6.24 22.70
CA ASN A 379 -4.91 -7.65 23.01
C ASN A 379 -4.35 -8.57 21.89
N LYS A 380 -3.54 -9.56 22.26
CA LYS A 380 -2.87 -10.48 21.33
C LYS A 380 -3.83 -11.31 20.48
N GLU A 381 -5.03 -11.65 20.96
CA GLU A 381 -6.02 -12.38 20.16
C GLU A 381 -6.63 -11.49 19.10
N ASN A 382 -6.98 -10.25 19.44
CA ASN A 382 -7.51 -9.28 18.48
C ASN A 382 -6.48 -8.97 17.38
N LEU A 383 -5.18 -8.85 17.71
CA LEU A 383 -4.12 -8.62 16.72
C LEU A 383 -3.98 -9.72 15.67
N LYS A 384 -4.42 -10.96 15.98
CA LYS A 384 -4.46 -12.06 15.00
C LYS A 384 -5.59 -11.88 13.97
N ASN A 385 -6.56 -11.02 14.24
CA ASN A 385 -7.68 -10.75 13.36
C ASN A 385 -7.32 -9.60 12.38
N PRO A 386 -7.21 -9.85 11.06
CA PRO A 386 -6.87 -8.82 10.10
C PRO A 386 -7.88 -7.65 10.07
N ALA A 387 -9.16 -7.91 10.34
CA ALA A 387 -10.18 -6.86 10.44
C ALA A 387 -9.93 -5.92 11.63
N TYR A 388 -9.34 -6.41 12.72
CA TYR A 388 -8.95 -5.56 13.85
C TYR A 388 -7.81 -4.62 13.47
N ASN A 389 -6.80 -5.14 12.77
CA ASN A 389 -5.68 -4.35 12.28
C ASN A 389 -6.15 -3.26 11.31
N TYR A 390 -7.12 -3.58 10.44
CA TYR A 390 -7.82 -2.60 9.62
C TYR A 390 -8.53 -1.53 10.47
N VAL A 391 -9.30 -1.93 11.48
CA VAL A 391 -10.03 -0.97 12.33
C VAL A 391 -9.07 -0.01 13.03
N ILE A 392 -8.03 -0.50 13.69
CA ILE A 392 -7.11 0.36 14.47
C ILE A 392 -6.30 1.30 13.57
N SER A 393 -5.89 0.89 12.37
CA SER A 393 -5.17 1.78 11.45
C SER A 393 -6.04 2.98 11.03
N HIS A 394 -7.35 2.77 10.88
CA HIS A 394 -8.31 3.82 10.54
C HIS A 394 -8.73 4.69 11.72
N LEU A 395 -8.34 4.35 12.95
CA LEU A 395 -8.53 5.19 14.13
C LEU A 395 -7.33 6.11 14.42
N GLY A 396 -6.27 6.02 13.63
CA GLY A 396 -5.05 6.83 13.81
C GLY A 396 -4.01 6.17 14.72
N PHE A 397 -4.07 4.85 14.93
CA PHE A 397 -2.99 4.10 15.55
C PHE A 397 -1.87 3.84 14.55
N TYR A 398 -0.63 3.94 15.04
CA TYR A 398 0.59 3.68 14.27
C TYR A 398 1.39 2.54 14.89
N GLY A 399 1.76 1.52 14.12
CA GLY A 399 2.46 0.33 14.63
C GLY A 399 1.51 -0.78 15.10
N VAL A 400 1.95 -2.05 15.02
CA VAL A 400 1.08 -3.22 15.19
C VAL A 400 1.09 -3.78 16.64
N ASN A 401 2.24 -3.78 17.31
CA ASN A 401 2.37 -4.40 18.65
C ASN A 401 2.42 -3.38 19.80
N LYS A 402 3.17 -2.30 19.62
CA LYS A 402 3.25 -1.13 20.51
C LYS A 402 2.79 0.07 19.71
N SER A 403 1.48 0.17 19.55
CA SER A 403 0.93 1.19 18.68
C SER A 403 1.02 2.55 19.37
N ILE A 404 1.21 3.62 18.60
CA ILE A 404 1.24 4.99 19.11
C ILE A 404 0.01 5.72 18.58
N ILE A 405 -0.63 6.52 19.43
CA ILE A 405 -1.77 7.36 19.04
C ILE A 405 -1.74 8.71 19.76
N LYS A 406 -2.15 9.79 19.07
CA LYS A 406 -2.25 11.13 19.67
C LYS A 406 -3.57 11.28 20.44
N PRO A 407 -3.60 12.06 21.55
CA PRO A 407 -4.84 12.33 22.28
C PRO A 407 -5.93 12.95 21.40
N SER A 408 -5.54 13.74 20.40
CA SER A 408 -6.46 14.32 19.41
C SER A 408 -7.18 13.27 18.57
N GLU A 409 -6.50 12.19 18.17
CA GLU A 409 -7.13 11.10 17.40
C GLU A 409 -8.12 10.33 18.27
N ILE A 410 -7.78 10.09 19.54
CA ILE A 410 -8.71 9.43 20.48
C ILE A 410 -9.94 10.32 20.70
N GLY A 411 -9.75 11.62 20.95
CA GLY A 411 -10.86 12.56 21.14
C GLY A 411 -11.78 12.69 19.92
N LEU A 412 -11.21 12.67 18.71
CA LEU A 412 -11.99 12.64 17.46
C LEU A 412 -12.77 11.33 17.32
N ASN A 413 -12.12 10.19 17.55
CA ASN A 413 -12.71 8.86 17.41
C ASN A 413 -13.41 8.36 18.70
N TYR A 414 -13.72 9.25 19.64
CA TYR A 414 -14.13 8.91 21.00
C TYR A 414 -15.31 7.91 21.07
N LEU A 415 -16.36 8.13 20.26
CA LEU A 415 -17.56 7.28 20.26
C LEU A 415 -17.27 5.83 19.84
N ILE A 416 -16.39 5.60 18.87
CA ILE A 416 -16.02 4.25 18.42
C ILE A 416 -14.98 3.61 19.35
N PHE A 417 -14.18 4.42 20.05
CA PHE A 417 -13.29 3.94 21.11
C PHE A 417 -14.08 3.31 22.26
N GLU A 418 -15.16 3.95 22.73
CA GLU A 418 -16.04 3.40 23.77
C GLU A 418 -16.69 2.08 23.37
N GLU A 419 -16.87 1.83 22.07
CA GLU A 419 -17.36 0.57 21.54
C GLU A 419 -16.28 -0.52 21.50
N LEU A 420 -15.01 -0.16 21.23
CA LEU A 420 -13.92 -1.10 21.00
C LEU A 420 -13.14 -1.47 22.26
N PHE A 421 -13.10 -0.59 23.26
CA PHE A 421 -12.23 -0.72 24.42
C PHE A 421 -13.00 -0.65 25.74
N LEU A 422 -12.52 -1.39 26.74
CA LEU A 422 -13.12 -1.40 28.09
C LEU A 422 -12.65 -0.25 28.98
N ASP A 423 -11.63 0.49 28.56
CA ASP A 423 -11.00 1.54 29.35
C ASP A 423 -11.90 2.76 29.50
N ASP A 424 -11.88 3.30 30.72
CA ASP A 424 -12.56 4.55 31.03
C ASP A 424 -11.69 5.74 30.63
N LEU A 425 -12.08 6.40 29.54
CA LEU A 425 -11.37 7.55 28.98
C LEU A 425 -11.61 8.86 29.76
N HIS A 426 -12.54 8.88 30.73
CA HIS A 426 -12.84 10.09 31.51
C HIS A 426 -11.68 10.54 32.40
N ASN A 427 -10.74 9.65 32.71
CA ASN A 427 -9.57 9.95 33.53
C ASN A 427 -8.44 10.67 32.76
N TYR A 428 -8.62 10.94 31.47
CA TYR A 428 -7.58 11.53 30.61
C TYR A 428 -8.01 12.92 30.12
N HIS A 429 -7.59 13.97 30.84
CA HIS A 429 -7.96 15.35 30.57
C HIS A 429 -7.64 15.83 29.14
N ASP A 430 -6.53 15.39 28.56
CA ASP A 430 -6.14 15.77 27.19
C ASP A 430 -7.05 15.14 26.14
N ILE A 431 -7.47 13.88 26.31
CA ILE A 431 -8.46 13.21 25.45
C ILE A 431 -9.81 13.93 25.55
N LEU A 432 -10.25 14.23 26.77
CA LEU A 432 -11.52 14.94 27.01
C LEU A 432 -11.52 16.34 26.39
N TYR A 433 -10.42 17.08 26.47
CA TYR A 433 -10.29 18.39 25.80
C TYR A 433 -10.58 18.30 24.30
N TYR A 434 -9.99 17.31 23.60
CA TYR A 434 -10.23 17.14 22.17
C TYR A 434 -11.62 16.60 21.85
N LYS A 435 -12.15 15.68 22.68
CA LYS A 435 -13.54 15.21 22.58
C LYS A 435 -14.50 16.41 22.66
N THR A 436 -14.41 17.22 23.71
CA THR A 436 -15.28 18.39 23.91
C THR A 436 -15.13 19.40 22.78
N LYS A 437 -13.90 19.65 22.33
CA LYS A 437 -13.62 20.55 21.21
C LYS A 437 -14.30 20.11 19.91
N PHE A 438 -14.42 18.81 19.65
CA PHE A 438 -15.02 18.30 18.42
C PHE A 438 -16.52 17.98 18.58
N TRP A 439 -16.87 17.12 19.53
CA TRP A 439 -18.23 16.61 19.75
C TRP A 439 -19.12 17.53 20.59
N GLY A 440 -18.53 18.40 21.42
CA GLY A 440 -19.24 19.22 22.41
C GLY A 440 -19.28 18.59 23.80
N GLU A 441 -19.85 19.30 24.76
CA GLU A 441 -19.92 18.86 26.18
C GLU A 441 -20.99 17.80 26.42
N GLU A 442 -22.11 17.87 25.69
CA GLU A 442 -23.21 16.91 25.81
C GLU A 442 -22.99 15.69 24.89
N ASN A 443 -23.10 14.48 25.44
CA ASN A 443 -23.08 13.21 24.69
C ASN A 443 -24.40 13.00 23.90
N LYS A 444 -24.69 13.89 22.94
CA LYS A 444 -25.90 13.81 22.10
C LYS A 444 -25.77 12.82 20.94
N TYR A 445 -24.55 12.45 20.56
CA TYR A 445 -24.29 11.63 19.37
C TYR A 445 -24.07 10.17 19.73
N GLN A 446 -24.63 9.28 18.91
CA GLN A 446 -24.47 7.83 19.02
C GLN A 446 -24.20 7.22 17.65
N ILE A 447 -23.50 6.09 17.63
CA ILE A 447 -23.23 5.35 16.40
C ILE A 447 -24.49 4.59 16.01
N ASN A 448 -25.22 5.06 15.00
CA ASN A 448 -26.41 4.38 14.51
C ASN A 448 -26.04 3.25 13.55
N THR A 449 -26.56 2.05 13.81
CA THR A 449 -26.35 0.88 12.93
C THR A 449 -27.03 1.05 11.58
N VAL A 450 -28.08 1.87 11.51
CA VAL A 450 -28.82 2.11 10.25
C VAL A 450 -27.94 2.81 9.20
N ASP A 451 -27.00 3.65 9.64
CA ASP A 451 -26.09 4.37 8.75
C ASP A 451 -25.18 3.41 7.95
N VAL A 452 -24.95 2.21 8.48
CA VAL A 452 -24.22 1.13 7.80
C VAL A 452 -24.98 0.62 6.58
N PHE A 453 -26.31 0.57 6.61
CA PHE A 453 -27.09 0.04 5.48
C PHE A 453 -26.93 0.89 4.22
N SER A 454 -26.69 2.20 4.36
CA SER A 454 -26.34 3.05 3.21
C SER A 454 -25.00 2.63 2.58
N LEU A 455 -24.05 2.18 3.40
CA LEU A 455 -22.73 1.69 2.99
C LEU A 455 -22.76 0.23 2.51
N LEU A 456 -23.71 -0.59 2.97
CA LEU A 456 -23.86 -2.00 2.57
C LEU A 456 -24.96 -2.24 1.53
N SER A 457 -25.69 -1.19 1.13
CA SER A 457 -26.70 -1.28 0.07
C SER A 457 -26.09 -1.86 -1.22
N LYS A 458 -26.89 -2.62 -1.97
CA LYS A 458 -26.46 -3.10 -3.29
C LYS A 458 -25.98 -1.90 -4.10
N PRO A 459 -24.83 -2.00 -4.80
CA PRO A 459 -24.38 -0.92 -5.66
C PRO A 459 -25.51 -0.58 -6.62
N ARG A 460 -25.85 0.71 -6.72
CA ARG A 460 -26.65 1.17 -7.86
C ARG A 460 -25.83 0.85 -9.11
N GLU A 461 -26.41 0.07 -10.01
CA GLU A 461 -25.80 -0.17 -11.31
C GLU A 461 -25.90 1.13 -12.11
N TYR A 462 -24.80 1.86 -12.11
CA TYR A 462 -24.63 3.02 -12.96
C TYR A 462 -24.14 2.52 -14.33
N ASN A 463 -25.07 2.26 -15.25
CA ASN A 463 -24.76 2.08 -16.66
C ASN A 463 -24.35 3.44 -17.23
N TYR A 464 -23.09 3.78 -17.06
CA TYR A 464 -22.43 4.72 -17.95
C TYR A 464 -21.61 3.88 -18.90
N ASP A 465 -22.03 3.79 -20.17
CA ASP A 465 -21.06 3.54 -21.22
C ASP A 465 -19.94 4.55 -20.99
N ILE A 466 -18.69 4.10 -20.87
CA ILE A 466 -17.54 5.00 -20.77
C ILE A 466 -17.67 5.90 -22.00
N ASP A 467 -18.06 7.16 -21.79
CA ASP A 467 -18.40 8.09 -22.87
C ASP A 467 -17.32 7.98 -23.96
N GLN A 468 -17.74 8.00 -25.23
CA GLN A 468 -16.82 8.06 -26.37
C GLN A 468 -15.82 9.24 -26.29
N ASN A 469 -16.04 10.18 -25.36
CA ASN A 469 -15.16 11.29 -25.02
C ASN A 469 -13.83 10.87 -24.36
N TYR A 470 -13.72 9.68 -23.76
CA TYR A 470 -12.45 9.17 -23.22
C TYR A 470 -11.72 8.35 -24.30
N LEU A 471 -11.04 9.08 -25.20
CA LEU A 471 -10.47 8.56 -26.44
C LEU A 471 -9.27 7.59 -26.24
N SER A 472 -8.63 7.56 -25.06
CA SER A 472 -7.48 6.68 -24.77
C SER A 472 -7.51 6.04 -23.37
N ILE A 473 -7.03 4.80 -23.27
CA ILE A 473 -6.73 4.11 -22.00
C ILE A 473 -5.71 4.89 -21.16
N ASP A 474 -4.85 5.68 -21.81
CA ASP A 474 -3.78 6.44 -21.16
C ASP A 474 -4.28 7.59 -20.29
N ASP A 475 -5.50 8.08 -20.54
CA ASP A 475 -6.16 9.15 -19.79
C ASP A 475 -6.90 8.64 -18.55
N LEU A 476 -6.97 7.31 -18.40
CA LEU A 476 -7.74 6.65 -17.36
C LEU A 476 -6.84 5.90 -16.38
N THR A 477 -7.33 5.75 -15.16
CA THR A 477 -6.72 4.90 -14.14
C THR A 477 -7.79 4.16 -13.36
N ILE A 478 -7.48 2.96 -12.89
CA ILE A 478 -8.33 2.25 -11.93
C ILE A 478 -7.93 2.67 -10.52
N ILE A 479 -8.89 2.93 -9.64
CA ILE A 479 -8.64 3.21 -8.24
C ILE A 479 -9.48 2.29 -7.37
N GLU A 480 -8.82 1.59 -6.45
CA GLU A 480 -9.47 1.00 -5.27
C GLU A 480 -9.58 2.06 -4.17
N TRP A 481 -10.80 2.30 -3.68
CA TRP A 481 -11.06 3.24 -2.60
C TRP A 481 -10.95 2.56 -1.22
N ASP A 482 -10.26 3.19 -0.27
CA ASP A 482 -10.25 2.81 1.15
C ASP A 482 -11.13 3.75 1.98
N LEU A 483 -11.40 3.37 3.21
CA LEU A 483 -11.97 4.24 4.22
C LEU A 483 -10.94 5.32 4.60
N ALA A 484 -11.36 6.58 4.64
CA ALA A 484 -10.46 7.65 5.06
C ALA A 484 -10.15 7.52 6.57
N SER A 485 -8.86 7.57 6.94
CA SER A 485 -8.44 7.68 8.34
C SER A 485 -8.95 8.97 8.98
N LYS A 486 -8.97 10.06 8.20
CA LYS A 486 -9.65 11.32 8.52
C LYS A 486 -10.49 11.77 7.33
N PRO A 487 -11.80 11.95 7.49
CA PRO A 487 -12.63 12.59 6.48
C PRO A 487 -12.02 13.92 6.07
N SER A 488 -11.86 14.13 4.76
CA SER A 488 -11.34 15.36 4.18
C SER A 488 -12.36 15.83 3.15
N GLN A 489 -12.72 17.12 3.18
CA GLN A 489 -13.76 17.69 2.31
C GLN A 489 -15.08 16.90 2.32
N GLY A 490 -15.46 16.35 3.48
CA GLY A 490 -16.68 15.54 3.62
C GLY A 490 -16.63 14.16 2.96
N SER A 491 -15.51 13.74 2.36
CA SER A 491 -15.33 12.40 1.83
C SER A 491 -15.12 11.37 2.93
N LEU A 492 -15.84 10.25 2.83
CA LEU A 492 -15.65 9.07 3.68
C LEU A 492 -14.52 8.15 3.17
N VAL A 493 -14.10 8.33 1.91
CA VAL A 493 -13.17 7.45 1.21
C VAL A 493 -11.95 8.20 0.67
N ASN A 494 -10.83 7.49 0.48
CA ASN A 494 -9.62 7.99 -0.15
C ASN A 494 -8.92 6.87 -0.95
N ALA A 495 -8.04 7.22 -1.89
CA ALA A 495 -7.19 6.22 -2.53
C ALA A 495 -6.00 5.86 -1.63
N TYR A 496 -5.49 4.63 -1.77
CA TYR A 496 -4.30 4.15 -1.06
C TYR A 496 -3.04 4.95 -1.44
N GLY A 497 -2.22 5.31 -0.44
CA GLY A 497 -0.87 5.88 -0.65
C GLY A 497 -0.49 7.07 0.22
N VAL A 498 0.72 7.61 -0.01
CA VAL A 498 1.32 8.74 0.73
C VAL A 498 0.69 10.10 0.34
N ARG A 499 -0.01 10.17 -0.80
CA ARG A 499 -0.75 11.36 -1.25
C ARG A 499 -2.24 11.10 -1.04
N ILE A 500 -2.93 12.03 -0.37
CA ILE A 500 -4.38 11.91 -0.16
C ILE A 500 -5.07 12.16 -1.50
N VAL A 501 -5.66 11.12 -2.08
CA VAL A 501 -6.53 11.27 -3.27
C VAL A 501 -7.96 11.03 -2.82
N ILE A 502 -8.88 11.92 -3.18
CA ILE A 502 -10.30 11.83 -2.83
C ILE A 502 -11.17 11.97 -4.08
N PRO A 503 -12.41 11.43 -4.06
CA PRO A 503 -13.38 11.64 -5.13
C PRO A 503 -13.67 13.14 -5.31
N ASP A 504 -13.84 13.61 -6.54
CA ASP A 504 -14.36 14.97 -6.78
C ASP A 504 -15.83 15.07 -6.34
N GLN A 505 -16.14 16.07 -5.51
CA GLN A 505 -17.47 16.32 -4.94
C GLN A 505 -18.54 16.64 -5.99
N ASN A 506 -18.13 17.13 -7.16
CA ASN A 506 -19.06 17.45 -8.26
C ASN A 506 -19.55 16.20 -9.00
N THR A 507 -19.00 15.02 -8.68
CA THR A 507 -19.42 13.76 -9.29
C THR A 507 -20.67 13.23 -8.59
N ALA A 508 -21.64 12.73 -9.37
CA ALA A 508 -22.83 12.07 -8.83
C ALA A 508 -22.49 10.84 -7.96
N LEU A 509 -21.28 10.28 -8.14
CA LEU A 509 -20.80 9.12 -7.41
C LEU A 509 -20.14 9.47 -6.06
N PHE A 510 -19.83 10.73 -5.77
CA PHE A 510 -19.11 11.14 -4.56
C PHE A 510 -19.73 10.59 -3.27
N HIS A 511 -21.06 10.69 -3.14
CA HIS A 511 -21.79 10.20 -1.95
C HIS A 511 -22.07 8.69 -1.96
N ASP A 512 -21.85 8.03 -3.10
CA ASP A 512 -22.19 6.63 -3.35
C ASP A 512 -20.98 5.69 -3.33
N ILE A 513 -19.76 6.23 -3.35
CA ILE A 513 -18.53 5.43 -3.26
C ILE A 513 -18.35 4.94 -1.84
N LYS A 514 -17.97 3.67 -1.75
CA LYS A 514 -17.78 2.94 -0.50
C LYS A 514 -16.33 2.44 -0.41
N PRO A 515 -15.84 2.17 0.81
CA PRO A 515 -14.60 1.44 0.97
C PRO A 515 -14.65 0.12 0.19
N PHE A 516 -13.53 -0.26 -0.42
CA PHE A 516 -13.34 -1.41 -1.31
C PHE A 516 -14.04 -1.33 -2.68
N ASP A 517 -14.65 -0.21 -3.05
CA ASP A 517 -15.13 -0.02 -4.43
C ASP A 517 -13.96 0.17 -5.39
N LEU A 518 -14.10 -0.40 -6.60
CA LEU A 518 -13.19 -0.17 -7.72
C LEU A 518 -13.87 0.76 -8.73
N CYS A 519 -13.15 1.79 -9.17
CA CYS A 519 -13.67 2.78 -10.10
C CYS A 519 -12.70 3.03 -11.25
N PHE A 520 -13.26 3.36 -12.43
CA PHE A 520 -12.53 4.05 -13.48
C PHE A 520 -12.54 5.55 -13.17
N CYS A 521 -11.34 6.14 -13.14
CA CYS A 521 -11.12 7.54 -12.82
C CYS A 521 -10.25 8.20 -13.90
N GLN A 522 -10.39 9.51 -14.06
CA GLN A 522 -9.50 10.29 -14.93
C GLN A 522 -8.11 10.39 -14.30
N LYS A 523 -7.06 10.01 -15.02
CA LYS A 523 -5.69 9.89 -14.49
C LYS A 523 -5.12 11.19 -13.91
N ASN A 524 -5.46 12.31 -14.53
CA ASN A 524 -5.04 13.63 -14.07
C ASN A 524 -6.03 14.15 -13.01
N PRO A 525 -5.53 14.62 -11.84
CA PRO A 525 -6.41 15.23 -10.85
C PRO A 525 -7.05 16.50 -11.41
N ILE A 526 -8.32 16.71 -11.10
CA ILE A 526 -9.05 17.93 -11.52
C ILE A 526 -8.56 19.12 -10.69
N LYS A 527 -8.24 18.89 -9.42
CA LYS A 527 -7.72 19.90 -8.51
C LYS A 527 -6.59 19.31 -7.67
N ILE A 528 -5.47 20.00 -7.65
CA ILE A 528 -4.39 19.76 -6.69
C ILE A 528 -4.50 20.86 -5.66
N GLU A 529 -5.10 20.54 -4.52
CA GLU A 529 -5.10 21.45 -3.38
C GLU A 529 -3.78 21.27 -2.63
N GLY A 530 -2.75 21.92 -3.14
CA GLY A 530 -1.52 22.15 -2.40
C GLY A 530 -1.70 23.38 -1.53
N ASN A 531 -2.11 23.22 -0.28
CA ASN A 531 -1.90 24.23 0.77
C ASN A 531 -2.19 23.76 2.20
N ILE A 532 -1.38 22.81 2.67
CA ILE A 532 -0.88 22.80 4.05
C ILE A 532 0.58 22.35 3.94
N VAL A 533 1.52 23.29 3.96
CA VAL A 533 2.98 23.08 3.79
C VAL A 533 3.59 22.12 4.85
N ARG A 534 2.79 21.51 5.72
CA ARG A 534 3.28 20.47 6.65
C ARG A 534 2.46 19.18 6.75
N THR A 535 1.32 19.04 6.09
CA THR A 535 0.57 17.77 6.17
C THR A 535 -0.33 17.58 4.94
N ASN A 536 0.06 16.65 4.08
CA ASN A 536 -0.75 15.96 3.06
C ASN A 536 -1.33 16.82 1.92
N ILE A 537 -0.69 16.80 0.75
CA ILE A 537 -1.25 17.30 -0.51
C ILE A 537 -2.50 16.48 -0.85
N VAL A 538 -3.67 17.12 -0.93
CA VAL A 538 -4.93 16.51 -1.33
C VAL A 538 -5.14 16.70 -2.84
N ARG A 539 -5.46 15.61 -3.54
CA ARG A 539 -5.75 15.61 -4.97
C ARG A 539 -7.18 15.11 -5.17
N THR A 540 -8.01 15.87 -5.88
CA THR A 540 -9.34 15.42 -6.28
C THR A 540 -9.27 14.78 -7.66
N ILE A 541 -10.01 13.70 -7.86
CA ILE A 541 -10.02 12.96 -9.12
C ILE A 541 -11.44 12.77 -9.62
N ASN A 542 -11.62 12.89 -10.94
CA ASN A 542 -12.93 12.63 -11.54
C ASN A 542 -13.20 11.13 -11.52
N ILE A 543 -14.38 10.74 -11.04
CA ILE A 543 -14.84 9.35 -11.15
C ILE A 543 -15.82 9.25 -12.28
N ILE A 544 -15.49 8.37 -13.22
CA ILE A 544 -16.30 8.12 -14.40
C ILE A 544 -17.40 7.13 -14.03
N THR A 545 -17.00 5.95 -13.54
CA THR A 545 -17.95 4.90 -13.14
C THR A 545 -17.32 3.86 -12.23
N LYS A 546 -18.15 3.04 -11.57
CA LYS A 546 -17.71 1.84 -10.84
C LYS A 546 -17.35 0.75 -11.85
N CYS A 547 -16.27 0.00 -11.60
CA CYS A 547 -15.82 -1.06 -12.49
C CYS A 547 -15.89 -2.44 -11.84
N SER A 548 -16.20 -3.46 -12.65
CA SER A 548 -16.18 -4.84 -12.18
C SER A 548 -14.76 -5.39 -12.10
N PHE A 549 -14.52 -6.45 -11.32
CA PHE A 549 -13.21 -7.12 -11.31
C PHE A 549 -12.79 -7.64 -12.69
N LYS A 550 -13.75 -8.04 -13.53
CA LYS A 550 -13.48 -8.50 -14.89
C LYS A 550 -12.97 -7.35 -15.76
N ASP A 551 -13.61 -6.19 -15.66
CA ASP A 551 -13.26 -5.01 -16.45
C ASP A 551 -11.93 -4.42 -15.96
N ALA A 552 -11.72 -4.34 -14.65
CA ALA A 552 -10.47 -3.91 -14.06
C ALA A 552 -9.28 -4.76 -14.55
N ILE A 553 -9.39 -6.09 -14.45
CA ILE A 553 -8.34 -7.00 -14.92
C ILE A 553 -8.12 -6.88 -16.44
N SER A 554 -9.20 -6.81 -17.22
CA SER A 554 -9.14 -6.64 -18.68
C SER A 554 -8.48 -5.31 -19.09
N SER A 555 -8.72 -4.23 -18.36
CA SER A 555 -8.09 -2.94 -18.61
C SER A 555 -6.61 -2.93 -18.23
N ILE A 556 -6.23 -3.59 -17.12
CA ILE A 556 -4.82 -3.77 -16.75
C ILE A 556 -4.10 -4.65 -17.79
N GLU A 557 -4.75 -5.69 -18.32
CA GLU A 557 -4.23 -6.49 -19.44
C GLU A 557 -3.89 -5.64 -20.67
N LYS A 558 -4.60 -4.52 -20.86
CA LYS A 558 -4.37 -3.54 -21.94
C LYS A 558 -3.38 -2.43 -21.58
N GLY A 559 -2.79 -2.45 -20.38
CA GLY A 559 -1.78 -1.48 -19.94
C GLY A 559 -2.31 -0.30 -19.12
N MET A 560 -3.58 -0.30 -18.68
CA MET A 560 -4.12 0.78 -17.85
C MET A 560 -3.41 0.86 -16.49
N SER A 561 -3.09 2.08 -16.04
CA SER A 561 -2.55 2.31 -14.70
C SER A 561 -3.60 2.07 -13.62
N PHE A 562 -3.15 1.73 -12.40
CA PHE A 562 -4.04 1.48 -11.29
C PHE A 562 -3.43 1.89 -9.94
N ILE A 563 -4.29 2.20 -8.99
CA ILE A 563 -3.99 2.33 -7.57
C ILE A 563 -4.69 1.18 -6.86
N GLU A 564 -3.92 0.23 -6.33
CA GLU A 564 -4.44 -0.93 -5.61
C GLU A 564 -4.43 -0.72 -4.09
N GLY A 565 -5.33 -1.44 -3.42
CA GLY A 565 -5.38 -1.56 -1.97
C GLY A 565 -5.29 -3.02 -1.55
N TYR A 566 -6.41 -3.57 -1.10
CA TYR A 566 -6.50 -4.95 -0.65
C TYR A 566 -6.74 -5.96 -1.79
N TYR A 567 -7.27 -5.55 -2.93
CA TYR A 567 -7.33 -6.43 -4.10
C TYR A 567 -5.97 -6.40 -4.82
N PRO A 568 -5.28 -7.54 -4.95
CA PRO A 568 -3.92 -7.59 -5.48
C PRO A 568 -3.90 -7.50 -7.03
N LEU A 569 -4.25 -6.34 -7.57
CA LEU A 569 -4.30 -6.05 -9.02
C LEU A 569 -2.91 -6.10 -9.67
N SER A 570 -1.85 -5.77 -8.94
CA SER A 570 -0.45 -5.82 -9.36
C SER A 570 0.03 -7.23 -9.72
N LEU A 571 -0.65 -8.27 -9.23
CA LEU A 571 -0.40 -9.64 -9.68
C LEU A 571 -0.74 -9.84 -11.15
N VAL A 572 -1.70 -9.09 -11.71
CA VAL A 572 -2.02 -9.12 -13.14
C VAL A 572 -0.82 -8.65 -13.95
N SER A 573 -0.32 -7.44 -13.67
CA SER A 573 0.87 -6.88 -14.33
C SER A 573 2.11 -7.75 -14.12
N SER A 574 2.33 -8.26 -12.91
CA SER A 574 3.46 -9.13 -12.60
C SER A 574 3.45 -10.43 -13.41
N VAL A 575 2.27 -11.01 -13.67
CA VAL A 575 2.12 -12.19 -14.53
C VAL A 575 2.37 -11.83 -16.00
N LEU A 576 1.80 -10.71 -16.48
CA LEU A 576 1.99 -10.24 -17.86
C LEU A 576 3.48 -9.99 -18.17
N GLU A 577 4.19 -9.35 -17.24
CA GLU A 577 5.62 -9.05 -17.32
C GLU A 577 6.53 -10.24 -16.98
N LYS A 578 5.97 -11.42 -16.72
CA LYS A 578 6.70 -12.66 -16.38
C LYS A 578 7.60 -12.54 -15.13
N LYS A 579 7.33 -11.56 -14.25
CA LYS A 579 8.01 -11.41 -12.94
C LYS A 579 7.62 -12.50 -11.95
N ILE A 580 6.40 -13.01 -12.08
CA ILE A 580 5.86 -14.11 -11.26
C ILE A 580 5.18 -15.14 -12.16
N SER A 581 5.27 -16.42 -11.79
CA SER A 581 4.51 -17.46 -12.49
C SER A 581 3.00 -17.33 -12.19
N PRO A 582 2.11 -17.71 -13.12
CA PRO A 582 0.67 -17.69 -12.86
C PRO A 582 0.24 -18.58 -11.68
N PHE A 583 0.97 -19.67 -11.43
CA PHE A 583 0.70 -20.58 -10.30
C PHE A 583 1.05 -19.95 -8.96
N GLU A 584 2.21 -19.30 -8.87
CA GLU A 584 2.61 -18.58 -7.66
C GLU A 584 1.70 -17.37 -7.41
N ALA A 585 1.32 -16.65 -8.47
CA ALA A 585 0.35 -15.56 -8.37
C ALA A 585 -1.00 -16.05 -7.82
N TYR A 586 -1.52 -17.17 -8.32
CA TYR A 586 -2.74 -17.77 -7.79
C TYR A 586 -2.61 -18.19 -6.32
N LYS A 587 -1.47 -18.78 -5.95
CA LYS A 587 -1.17 -19.12 -4.56
C LYS A 587 -1.14 -17.89 -3.65
N LYS A 588 -0.61 -16.75 -4.11
CA LYS A 588 -0.65 -15.48 -3.37
C LYS A 588 -2.07 -14.97 -3.18
N VAL A 589 -2.93 -15.03 -4.20
CA VAL A 589 -4.37 -14.69 -4.06
C VAL A 589 -5.08 -15.62 -3.07
N LEU A 590 -4.82 -16.93 -3.13
CA LEU A 590 -5.43 -17.87 -2.21
C LEU A 590 -4.93 -17.70 -0.77
N ASN A 591 -3.66 -17.38 -0.57
CA ASN A 591 -3.05 -17.29 0.76
C ASN A 591 -3.09 -15.87 1.35
N ASN A 592 -3.77 -14.91 0.71
CA ASN A 592 -3.92 -13.57 1.24
C ASN A 592 -4.70 -13.62 2.57
N THR A 593 -4.12 -13.07 3.64
CA THR A 593 -4.70 -13.06 4.99
C THR A 593 -5.95 -12.19 5.08
N ASP A 594 -5.98 -11.11 4.31
CA ASP A 594 -7.00 -10.07 4.37
C ASP A 594 -8.29 -10.52 3.66
N ARG A 595 -8.22 -11.58 2.84
CA ARG A 595 -9.37 -12.15 2.10
C ARG A 595 -10.58 -12.47 2.97
N GLN A 596 -10.38 -12.66 4.27
CA GLN A 596 -11.43 -12.96 5.23
C GLN A 596 -12.37 -11.77 5.43
N PHE A 597 -11.83 -10.54 5.40
CA PHE A 597 -12.62 -9.35 5.69
C PHE A 597 -12.93 -8.46 4.49
N ILE A 598 -12.16 -8.60 3.41
CA ILE A 598 -12.41 -7.85 2.17
C ILE A 598 -13.73 -8.31 1.52
N PRO A 599 -14.68 -7.40 1.24
CA PRO A 599 -15.90 -7.74 0.54
C PRO A 599 -15.64 -8.38 -0.82
N ASN A 600 -16.51 -9.30 -1.27
CA ASN A 600 -16.46 -9.88 -2.63
C ASN A 600 -15.11 -10.49 -3.08
N TYR A 601 -14.15 -10.78 -2.18
CA TYR A 601 -12.84 -11.32 -2.56
C TYR A 601 -12.92 -12.63 -3.37
N GLY A 602 -13.91 -13.47 -3.08
CA GLY A 602 -14.17 -14.69 -3.86
C GLY A 602 -14.53 -14.40 -5.34
N LYS A 603 -15.24 -13.29 -5.62
CA LYS A 603 -15.54 -12.85 -6.99
C LYS A 603 -14.27 -12.35 -7.68
N PHE A 604 -13.42 -11.59 -6.98
CA PHE A 604 -12.10 -11.21 -7.49
C PHE A 604 -11.25 -12.44 -7.83
N ALA A 605 -11.12 -13.39 -6.91
CA ALA A 605 -10.34 -14.62 -7.13
C ALA A 605 -10.86 -15.43 -8.33
N LYS A 606 -12.18 -15.47 -8.55
CA LYS A 606 -12.79 -16.09 -9.73
C LYS A 606 -12.41 -15.37 -11.03
N ALA A 607 -12.51 -14.03 -11.06
CA ALA A 607 -12.13 -13.23 -12.22
C ALA A 607 -10.62 -13.37 -12.52
N PHE A 608 -9.78 -13.33 -11.49
CA PHE A 608 -8.35 -13.55 -11.59
C PHE A 608 -8.00 -14.95 -12.14
N ARG A 609 -8.69 -16.00 -11.67
CA ARG A 609 -8.52 -17.35 -12.21
C ARG A 609 -8.84 -17.44 -13.71
N ILE A 610 -9.89 -16.75 -14.15
CA ILE A 610 -10.26 -16.70 -15.58
C ILE A 610 -9.17 -16.00 -16.40
N PHE A 611 -8.59 -14.92 -15.89
CA PHE A 611 -7.42 -14.27 -16.48
C PHE A 611 -6.23 -15.23 -16.60
N LEU A 612 -5.83 -15.88 -15.50
CA LEU A 612 -4.69 -16.81 -15.52
C LEU A 612 -4.89 -17.94 -16.52
N PHE A 613 -6.10 -18.49 -16.62
CA PHE A 613 -6.41 -19.54 -17.60
C PHE A 613 -6.24 -19.04 -19.05
N ARG A 614 -6.72 -17.84 -19.37
CA ARG A 614 -6.51 -17.21 -20.68
C ARG A 614 -5.01 -16.98 -20.95
N TYR A 615 -4.27 -16.48 -19.97
CA TYR A 615 -2.83 -16.25 -20.09
C TYR A 615 -2.04 -17.54 -20.33
N ILE A 616 -2.30 -18.60 -19.54
CA ILE A 616 -1.65 -19.91 -19.68
C ILE A 616 -1.87 -20.50 -21.09
N ASN A 617 -3.08 -20.36 -21.63
CA ASN A 617 -3.40 -20.86 -22.97
C ASN A 617 -2.70 -20.06 -24.08
N LYS A 618 -2.46 -18.77 -23.88
CA LYS A 618 -1.75 -17.90 -24.83
C LYS A 618 -0.23 -18.14 -24.77
N GLU A 619 0.34 -18.28 -23.58
CA GLU A 619 1.80 -18.32 -23.34
C GLU A 619 2.33 -19.74 -23.07
N LYS A 620 1.80 -20.77 -23.77
CA LYS A 620 2.12 -22.19 -23.49
C LYS A 620 3.62 -22.51 -23.43
N GLY A 621 4.43 -21.91 -24.30
CA GLY A 621 5.88 -22.11 -24.32
C GLY A 621 6.59 -21.58 -23.07
N TYR A 622 6.18 -20.40 -22.57
CA TYR A 622 6.68 -19.87 -21.32
C TYR A 622 6.25 -20.73 -20.12
N ILE A 623 4.99 -21.16 -20.08
CA ILE A 623 4.47 -22.04 -19.02
C ILE A 623 5.24 -23.35 -18.99
N TYR A 624 5.51 -23.93 -20.15
CA TYR A 624 6.32 -25.12 -20.28
C TYR A 624 7.70 -24.94 -19.63
N GLY A 625 8.40 -23.84 -19.94
CA GLY A 625 9.69 -23.51 -19.33
C GLY A 625 9.64 -23.38 -17.79
N ILE A 626 8.53 -22.88 -17.23
CA ILE A 626 8.35 -22.83 -15.77
C ILE A 626 8.20 -24.24 -15.18
N LEU A 627 7.32 -25.07 -15.76
CA LEU A 627 7.02 -26.39 -15.21
C LEU A 627 8.23 -27.34 -15.24
N LYS A 628 9.14 -27.16 -16.21
CA LYS A 628 10.39 -27.93 -16.34
C LYS A 628 11.29 -27.86 -15.10
N LYS A 629 11.20 -26.81 -14.29
CA LYS A 629 12.08 -26.63 -13.12
C LYS A 629 11.85 -27.66 -12.02
N THR A 630 10.61 -28.12 -11.84
CA THR A 630 10.24 -29.14 -10.84
C THR A 630 9.33 -30.21 -11.45
N PRO A 631 9.87 -31.07 -12.32
CA PRO A 631 9.03 -31.84 -13.23
C PRO A 631 8.22 -32.95 -12.54
N LYS A 632 8.76 -33.53 -11.47
CA LYS A 632 8.06 -34.55 -10.67
C LYS A 632 6.81 -33.97 -9.98
N GLU A 633 6.93 -32.78 -9.42
CA GLU A 633 5.82 -32.10 -8.72
C GLU A 633 4.74 -31.58 -9.67
N ASN A 634 5.11 -31.33 -10.93
CA ASN A 634 4.26 -30.70 -11.94
C ASN A 634 3.67 -31.69 -12.96
N ALA A 635 3.71 -33.00 -12.70
CA ALA A 635 3.30 -34.02 -13.67
C ALA A 635 1.86 -33.83 -14.18
N ASN A 636 0.92 -33.54 -13.29
CA ASN A 636 -0.48 -33.29 -13.67
C ASN A 636 -0.62 -32.03 -14.55
N GLN A 637 0.16 -30.99 -14.26
CA GLN A 637 0.19 -29.75 -15.02
C GLN A 637 0.77 -29.97 -16.42
N PHE A 638 1.77 -30.85 -16.57
CA PHE A 638 2.25 -31.27 -17.90
C PHE A 638 1.19 -32.01 -18.70
N ILE A 639 0.47 -32.96 -18.08
CA ILE A 639 -0.61 -33.69 -18.74
C ILE A 639 -1.67 -32.71 -19.28
N ILE A 640 -2.04 -31.70 -18.48
CA ILE A 640 -3.00 -30.66 -18.89
C ILE A 640 -2.42 -29.76 -19.98
N LEU A 641 -1.20 -29.24 -19.81
CA LEU A 641 -0.56 -28.34 -20.77
C LEU A 641 -0.37 -28.98 -22.14
N LEU A 642 -0.02 -30.28 -22.15
CA LEU A 642 0.14 -31.07 -23.36
C LEU A 642 -1.19 -31.54 -23.95
N ASN A 643 -2.33 -31.31 -23.29
CA ASN A 643 -3.63 -31.83 -23.67
C ASN A 643 -3.65 -33.37 -23.79
N LEU A 644 -3.14 -34.05 -22.75
CA LEU A 644 -2.99 -35.51 -22.68
C LEU A 644 -4.01 -36.18 -21.76
N THR A 645 -4.82 -35.42 -21.02
CA THR A 645 -5.75 -35.95 -20.00
C THR A 645 -6.68 -37.03 -20.55
N THR A 646 -7.22 -36.83 -21.76
CA THR A 646 -8.09 -37.80 -22.43
C THR A 646 -7.30 -38.95 -23.06
N GLU A 647 -6.17 -38.66 -23.71
CA GLU A 647 -5.34 -39.65 -24.41
C GLU A 647 -4.67 -40.67 -23.48
N LEU A 648 -4.38 -40.27 -22.24
CA LEU A 648 -3.77 -41.12 -21.22
C LEU A 648 -4.80 -41.74 -20.26
N SER A 649 -6.10 -41.54 -20.52
CA SER A 649 -7.17 -42.03 -19.66
C SER A 649 -7.10 -43.55 -19.48
N GLY A 650 -7.04 -43.99 -18.22
CA GLY A 650 -6.98 -45.41 -17.86
C GLY A 650 -5.59 -46.02 -17.90
N LEU A 651 -4.53 -45.23 -18.03
CA LEU A 651 -3.16 -45.65 -17.77
C LEU A 651 -2.73 -45.12 -16.39
N ASP A 652 -2.29 -46.01 -15.52
CA ASP A 652 -1.74 -45.67 -14.20
C ASP A 652 -0.22 -45.86 -14.21
N LEU A 653 0.47 -44.96 -14.90
CA LEU A 653 1.91 -45.01 -15.11
C LEU A 653 2.64 -44.01 -14.20
N PRO A 654 3.93 -44.24 -13.91
CA PRO A 654 4.77 -43.31 -13.14
C PRO A 654 5.10 -42.04 -13.95
N TYR A 655 4.10 -41.20 -14.18
CA TYR A 655 4.24 -39.96 -14.97
C TYR A 655 5.29 -38.99 -14.42
N PRO A 656 5.42 -38.77 -13.09
CA PRO A 656 6.49 -37.94 -12.53
C PRO A 656 7.89 -38.38 -12.98
N GLU A 657 8.15 -39.69 -12.98
CA GLU A 657 9.41 -40.30 -13.37
C GLU A 657 9.62 -40.18 -14.89
N ILE A 658 8.59 -40.49 -15.67
CA ILE A 658 8.61 -40.38 -17.14
C ILE A 658 8.95 -38.95 -17.57
N PHE A 659 8.29 -37.94 -16.97
CA PHE A 659 8.56 -36.55 -17.32
C PHE A 659 9.94 -36.11 -16.85
N HIS A 660 10.41 -36.56 -15.68
CA HIS A 660 11.74 -36.25 -15.21
C HIS A 660 12.84 -36.82 -16.13
N GLU A 661 12.69 -38.06 -16.59
CA GLU A 661 13.64 -38.72 -17.50
C GLU A 661 13.72 -38.00 -18.86
N LEU A 662 12.56 -37.60 -19.41
CA LEU A 662 12.48 -37.01 -20.74
C LEU A 662 12.93 -35.54 -20.82
N LEU A 663 13.13 -34.88 -19.68
CA LEU A 663 13.43 -33.44 -19.61
C LEU A 663 14.93 -33.10 -19.55
N ASN A 664 15.79 -34.04 -19.92
CA ASN A 664 17.25 -33.85 -19.93
C ASN A 664 17.79 -33.05 -21.14
N GLU A 665 16.97 -32.76 -22.15
CA GLU A 665 17.36 -32.02 -23.37
C GLU A 665 16.45 -30.80 -23.62
N GLU A 666 17.00 -29.73 -24.23
CA GLU A 666 16.20 -28.62 -24.75
C GLU A 666 15.30 -29.09 -25.89
N SER A 667 14.04 -29.39 -25.54
CA SER A 667 12.96 -29.67 -26.49
C SER A 667 11.89 -28.60 -26.38
N ASP A 668 11.24 -28.28 -27.50
CA ASP A 668 10.03 -27.46 -27.52
C ASP A 668 8.80 -28.27 -27.04
N LEU A 669 7.66 -27.60 -26.84
CA LEU A 669 6.45 -28.23 -26.28
C LEU A 669 5.90 -29.35 -27.20
N HIS A 670 6.02 -29.20 -28.51
CA HIS A 670 5.48 -30.16 -29.48
C HIS A 670 6.37 -31.41 -29.57
N GLU A 671 7.69 -31.20 -29.60
CA GLU A 671 8.68 -32.26 -29.57
C GLU A 671 8.59 -33.07 -28.27
N PHE A 672 8.45 -32.38 -27.13
CA PHE A 672 8.27 -33.03 -25.84
C PHE A 672 7.01 -33.89 -25.79
N ARG A 673 5.88 -33.39 -26.33
CA ARG A 673 4.65 -34.19 -26.45
C ARG A 673 4.89 -35.49 -27.23
N LYS A 674 5.63 -35.42 -28.33
CA LYS A 674 5.99 -36.61 -29.13
C LYS A 674 6.89 -37.58 -28.36
N LYS A 675 7.91 -37.06 -27.65
CA LYS A 675 8.81 -37.87 -26.80
C LYS A 675 8.01 -38.61 -25.70
N VAL A 676 7.11 -37.92 -25.02
CA VAL A 676 6.20 -38.50 -24.00
C VAL A 676 5.37 -39.63 -24.58
N MET A 677 4.66 -39.41 -25.69
CA MET A 677 3.80 -40.43 -26.29
C MET A 677 4.60 -41.65 -26.77
N LYS A 678 5.81 -41.45 -27.32
CA LYS A 678 6.71 -42.55 -27.69
C LYS A 678 7.18 -43.35 -26.48
N LYS A 679 7.57 -42.68 -25.40
CA LYS A 679 8.02 -43.35 -24.16
C LYS A 679 6.90 -44.16 -23.52
N ILE A 680 5.69 -43.61 -23.41
CA ILE A 680 4.51 -44.32 -22.90
C ILE A 680 4.22 -45.56 -23.75
N HIS A 681 4.27 -45.43 -25.08
CA HIS A 681 4.09 -46.55 -26.00
C HIS A 681 5.18 -47.63 -25.84
N SER A 682 6.43 -47.24 -25.54
CA SER A 682 7.51 -48.18 -25.20
C SER A 682 7.22 -48.90 -23.89
N ILE A 683 6.89 -48.17 -22.83
CA ILE A 683 6.61 -48.75 -21.50
C ILE A 683 5.48 -49.77 -21.57
N ILE A 684 4.41 -49.45 -22.31
CA ILE A 684 3.31 -50.40 -22.52
C ILE A 684 3.82 -51.67 -23.21
N LYS A 685 4.60 -51.54 -24.29
CA LYS A 685 5.17 -52.70 -24.99
C LYS A 685 6.09 -53.53 -24.09
N ASP A 686 6.90 -52.88 -23.27
CA ASP A 686 7.83 -53.56 -22.37
C ASP A 686 7.08 -54.36 -21.30
N ILE A 687 6.03 -53.78 -20.70
CA ILE A 687 5.13 -54.49 -19.76
C ILE A 687 4.51 -55.74 -20.43
N LEU A 688 3.98 -55.58 -21.66
CA LEU A 688 3.32 -56.68 -22.38
C LEU A 688 4.31 -57.76 -22.83
N LYS A 689 5.58 -57.41 -23.07
CA LYS A 689 6.63 -58.34 -23.48
C LYS A 689 7.23 -59.11 -22.30
N LEU A 690 7.52 -58.43 -21.18
CA LEU A 690 8.12 -59.04 -19.98
C LEU A 690 7.13 -59.97 -19.27
N ARG A 691 5.83 -59.65 -19.31
CA ARG A 691 4.75 -60.45 -18.72
C ARG A 691 4.97 -60.77 -17.24
N GLU A 692 5.55 -59.83 -16.50
CA GLU A 692 5.67 -59.94 -15.05
C GLU A 692 4.28 -60.05 -14.41
N ILE A 693 4.13 -60.98 -13.45
CA ILE A 693 2.86 -61.26 -12.79
C ILE A 693 2.32 -59.97 -12.15
N GLY A 694 1.09 -59.58 -12.50
CA GLY A 694 0.44 -58.38 -11.96
C GLY A 694 0.83 -57.07 -12.62
N ALA A 695 1.78 -57.05 -13.55
CA ALA A 695 2.24 -55.82 -14.19
C ALA A 695 1.15 -55.15 -15.04
N THR A 696 0.13 -55.89 -15.47
CA THR A 696 -1.00 -55.34 -16.24
C THR A 696 -2.02 -54.56 -15.41
N VAL A 697 -1.90 -54.50 -14.08
CA VAL A 697 -2.85 -53.80 -13.19
C VAL A 697 -2.94 -52.30 -13.49
N VAL A 698 -1.86 -51.71 -14.02
CA VAL A 698 -1.80 -50.30 -14.43
C VAL A 698 -2.75 -49.92 -15.58
N PHE A 699 -3.40 -50.89 -16.23
CA PHE A 699 -4.30 -50.66 -17.37
C PHE A 699 -5.78 -50.76 -17.00
N ASN A 700 -6.51 -49.66 -17.01
CA ASN A 700 -7.97 -49.66 -16.91
C ASN A 700 -8.61 -49.66 -18.30
N LEU A 701 -8.89 -50.86 -18.83
CA LEU A 701 -9.43 -51.05 -20.18
C LEU A 701 -10.75 -50.32 -20.43
N LYS A 702 -11.61 -50.15 -19.41
CA LYS A 702 -12.88 -49.42 -19.56
C LYS A 702 -12.62 -47.93 -19.85
N LYS A 703 -11.64 -47.33 -19.18
CA LYS A 703 -11.24 -45.93 -19.37
C LYS A 703 -10.39 -45.71 -20.63
N MET A 704 -9.70 -46.75 -21.11
CA MET A 704 -8.85 -46.71 -22.29
C MET A 704 -9.61 -46.77 -23.64
N ARG A 705 -10.92 -47.07 -23.65
CA ARG A 705 -11.72 -47.32 -24.86
C ARG A 705 -11.58 -46.26 -25.96
N HIS A 706 -11.44 -44.99 -25.58
CA HIS A 706 -11.33 -43.85 -26.50
C HIS A 706 -9.91 -43.28 -26.59
N THR A 707 -8.90 -44.07 -26.21
CA THR A 707 -7.49 -43.65 -26.23
C THR A 707 -6.73 -44.30 -27.39
N PRO A 708 -5.59 -43.72 -27.82
CA PRO A 708 -4.71 -44.33 -28.83
C PRO A 708 -4.15 -45.72 -28.42
N PHE A 709 -4.24 -46.06 -27.13
CA PHE A 709 -3.70 -47.29 -26.56
C PHE A 709 -4.72 -48.44 -26.49
N VAL A 710 -5.97 -48.21 -26.91
CA VAL A 710 -7.02 -49.26 -26.97
C VAL A 710 -6.60 -50.47 -27.81
N LYS A 711 -5.71 -50.28 -28.79
CA LYS A 711 -5.14 -51.35 -29.63
C LYS A 711 -4.46 -52.47 -28.83
N TYR A 712 -4.01 -52.19 -27.60
CA TYR A 712 -3.39 -53.18 -26.72
C TYR A 712 -4.39 -54.00 -25.89
N SER A 713 -5.68 -53.67 -25.92
CA SER A 713 -6.67 -54.25 -25.00
C SER A 713 -6.76 -55.77 -25.10
N ASN A 714 -6.71 -56.33 -26.31
CA ASN A 714 -6.80 -57.78 -26.52
C ASN A 714 -5.57 -58.51 -25.96
N GLU A 715 -4.39 -57.94 -26.13
CA GLU A 715 -3.14 -58.50 -25.61
C GLU A 715 -3.11 -58.45 -24.08
N ILE A 716 -3.54 -57.33 -23.49
CA ILE A 716 -3.69 -57.18 -22.03
C ILE A 716 -4.66 -58.22 -21.46
N LEU A 717 -5.83 -58.41 -22.10
CA LEU A 717 -6.82 -59.41 -21.67
C LEU A 717 -6.26 -60.82 -21.73
N LYS A 718 -5.50 -61.14 -22.78
CA LYS A 718 -4.83 -62.44 -22.93
C LYS A 718 -3.82 -62.67 -21.82
N ILE A 719 -2.94 -61.71 -21.54
CA ILE A 719 -1.93 -61.82 -20.47
C ILE A 719 -2.60 -61.97 -19.11
N ARG A 720 -3.62 -61.16 -18.78
CA ARG A 720 -4.35 -61.28 -17.51
C ARG A 720 -4.98 -62.65 -17.30
N LYS A 721 -5.50 -63.23 -18.39
CA LYS A 721 -6.06 -64.58 -18.37
C LYS A 721 -4.96 -65.61 -18.14
N GLU A 722 -3.87 -65.53 -18.90
CA GLU A 722 -2.70 -66.43 -18.75
C GLU A 722 -2.10 -66.35 -17.33
N GLU A 723 -1.89 -65.15 -16.79
CA GLU A 723 -1.41 -64.91 -15.42
C GLU A 723 -2.26 -65.62 -14.36
N PHE A 724 -3.59 -65.56 -14.52
CA PHE A 724 -4.53 -66.17 -13.58
C PHE A 724 -4.60 -67.69 -13.74
N GLU A 725 -4.60 -68.19 -14.98
CA GLU A 725 -4.77 -69.61 -15.29
C GLU A 725 -3.51 -70.46 -15.10
N GLN A 726 -2.33 -69.87 -15.21
CA GLN A 726 -1.06 -70.60 -15.03
C GLN A 726 -0.61 -70.66 -13.57
N LEU A 727 -1.28 -69.90 -12.69
CA LEU A 727 -0.93 -69.80 -11.29
C LEU A 727 -1.29 -71.07 -10.51
N LYS A 728 -0.41 -71.48 -9.60
CA LYS A 728 -0.59 -72.65 -8.75
C LYS A 728 -1.05 -72.20 -7.37
N VAL A 729 -2.23 -72.67 -6.95
CA VAL A 729 -2.73 -72.49 -5.58
C VAL A 729 -2.55 -73.81 -4.83
N TYR A 730 -1.88 -73.76 -3.69
CA TYR A 730 -1.62 -74.94 -2.87
C TYR A 730 -2.70 -75.10 -1.80
N ARG A 731 -3.19 -76.33 -1.67
CA ARG A 731 -4.14 -76.75 -0.64
C ARG A 731 -3.36 -77.37 0.51
N ASP A 732 -3.54 -76.83 1.71
CA ASP A 732 -2.97 -77.33 2.96
C ASP A 732 -4.09 -77.93 3.82
N SER A 733 -3.84 -79.12 4.39
CA SER A 733 -4.75 -79.84 5.25
C SER A 733 -4.02 -80.23 6.55
N GLN A 734 -4.22 -79.42 7.59
CA GLN A 734 -3.77 -79.72 8.96
C GLN A 734 -4.98 -79.78 9.90
N ASP A 735 -5.02 -80.79 10.77
CA ASP A 735 -6.02 -80.94 11.85
C ASP A 735 -7.49 -80.72 11.40
N ASP A 736 -7.93 -81.41 10.33
CA ASP A 736 -9.27 -81.32 9.72
C ASP A 736 -9.68 -79.91 9.20
N LYS A 737 -8.76 -78.95 9.15
CA LYS A 737 -8.98 -77.61 8.57
C LYS A 737 -8.30 -77.49 7.21
N ILE A 738 -9.10 -77.31 6.16
CA ILE A 738 -8.61 -77.06 4.81
C ILE A 738 -8.37 -75.56 4.61
N SER A 739 -7.15 -75.21 4.21
CA SER A 739 -6.78 -73.86 3.82
C SER A 739 -6.10 -73.83 2.44
N TYR A 740 -6.17 -72.69 1.77
CA TYR A 740 -5.61 -72.48 0.44
C TYR A 740 -4.64 -71.31 0.47
N GLN A 741 -3.40 -71.55 0.04
CA GLN A 741 -2.35 -70.53 -0.07
C GLN A 741 -2.54 -69.73 -1.37
N ILE A 742 -2.98 -68.48 -1.23
CA ILE A 742 -3.32 -67.57 -2.33
C ILE A 742 -2.34 -66.40 -2.49
N SER A 743 -1.19 -66.44 -1.82
CA SER A 743 -0.16 -65.39 -1.84
C SER A 743 0.21 -64.93 -3.25
N GLU A 744 0.35 -65.85 -4.19
CA GLU A 744 0.63 -65.54 -5.60
C GLU A 744 -0.63 -65.10 -6.37
N LEU A 745 -1.80 -65.65 -6.05
CA LEU A 745 -3.06 -65.28 -6.70
C LEU A 745 -3.41 -63.82 -6.48
N ILE A 746 -3.18 -63.31 -5.27
CA ILE A 746 -3.40 -61.91 -4.88
C ILE A 746 -2.62 -60.95 -5.78
N LYS A 747 -1.46 -61.37 -6.32
CA LYS A 747 -0.61 -60.53 -7.17
C LYS A 747 -1.14 -60.39 -8.61
N THR A 748 -2.03 -61.27 -9.06
CA THR A 748 -2.64 -61.18 -10.40
C THR A 748 -3.76 -60.15 -10.47
N TYR A 749 -4.04 -59.61 -11.67
CA TYR A 749 -5.15 -58.66 -11.85
C TYR A 749 -6.51 -59.26 -11.46
N TYR A 750 -6.84 -60.45 -11.94
CA TYR A 750 -8.14 -61.06 -11.63
C TYR A 750 -8.21 -61.51 -10.17
N GLY A 751 -7.13 -62.04 -9.60
CA GLY A 751 -7.10 -62.43 -8.19
C GLY A 751 -7.35 -61.24 -7.27
N SER A 752 -6.67 -60.11 -7.48
CA SER A 752 -6.86 -58.89 -6.69
C SER A 752 -8.28 -58.31 -6.81
N GLN A 753 -8.84 -58.28 -8.02
CA GLN A 753 -10.23 -57.82 -8.24
C GLN A 753 -11.26 -58.73 -7.56
N LEU A 754 -11.06 -60.05 -7.59
CA LEU A 754 -11.97 -60.99 -6.92
C LEU A 754 -11.95 -60.83 -5.40
N LEU A 755 -10.77 -60.60 -4.81
CA LEU A 755 -10.63 -60.33 -3.37
C LEU A 755 -11.30 -59.03 -2.95
N GLU A 756 -11.15 -57.97 -3.77
CA GLU A 756 -11.80 -56.68 -3.56
C GLU A 756 -13.34 -56.80 -3.57
N ILE A 757 -13.90 -57.52 -4.55
CA ILE A 757 -15.35 -57.80 -4.65
C ILE A 757 -15.85 -58.57 -3.43
N LEU A 758 -15.05 -59.51 -2.92
CA LEU A 758 -15.38 -60.34 -1.76
C LEU A 758 -15.11 -59.66 -0.41
N LYS A 759 -14.53 -58.45 -0.41
CA LYS A 759 -14.13 -57.68 0.80
C LYS A 759 -13.26 -58.50 1.76
N LEU A 760 -12.30 -59.23 1.22
CA LEU A 760 -11.40 -60.08 2.00
C LEU A 760 -10.12 -59.29 2.34
N ASP A 761 -9.68 -59.36 3.59
CA ASP A 761 -8.35 -58.89 3.98
C ASP A 761 -7.27 -59.67 3.21
N MET A 762 -6.10 -59.03 2.96
CA MET A 762 -4.95 -59.65 2.30
C MET A 762 -4.31 -60.74 3.17
N LYS A 763 -5.02 -61.86 3.34
CA LYS A 763 -4.57 -63.07 4.02
C LYS A 763 -3.90 -63.97 2.98
N THR A 764 -2.71 -64.45 3.31
CA THR A 764 -1.95 -65.38 2.45
C THR A 764 -2.62 -66.75 2.36
N ALA A 765 -3.43 -67.10 3.36
CA ALA A 765 -4.24 -68.33 3.39
C ALA A 765 -5.73 -68.01 3.62
N ILE A 766 -6.60 -68.71 2.89
CA ILE A 766 -8.07 -68.60 3.03
C ILE A 766 -8.71 -69.97 3.21
N ASN A 767 -9.88 -70.01 3.87
CA ASN A 767 -10.61 -71.26 4.09
C ASN A 767 -11.35 -71.74 2.83
N GLN A 768 -11.83 -72.99 2.87
CA GLN A 768 -12.58 -73.62 1.77
C GLN A 768 -13.80 -72.81 1.30
N GLU A 769 -14.58 -72.25 2.23
CA GLU A 769 -15.81 -71.52 1.89
C GLU A 769 -15.50 -70.27 1.05
N VAL A 770 -14.47 -69.52 1.46
CA VAL A 770 -14.01 -68.33 0.75
C VAL A 770 -13.37 -68.71 -0.59
N PHE A 771 -12.59 -69.79 -0.64
CA PHE A 771 -11.97 -70.27 -1.88
C PHE A 771 -13.02 -70.72 -2.92
N ASN A 772 -14.10 -71.39 -2.49
CA ASN A 772 -15.21 -71.77 -3.37
C ASN A 772 -15.93 -70.55 -3.96
N LYS A 773 -16.04 -69.44 -3.20
CA LYS A 773 -16.57 -68.17 -3.73
C LYS A 773 -15.66 -67.61 -4.84
N ILE A 774 -14.33 -67.63 -4.65
CA ILE A 774 -13.37 -67.23 -5.68
C ILE A 774 -13.50 -68.09 -6.94
N LEU A 775 -13.57 -69.43 -6.80
CA LEU A 775 -13.76 -70.35 -7.93
C LEU A 775 -15.07 -70.07 -8.69
N ASN A 776 -16.17 -69.81 -7.98
CA ASN A 776 -17.44 -69.47 -8.61
C ASN A 776 -17.38 -68.18 -9.42
N PHE A 777 -16.69 -67.15 -8.93
CA PHE A 777 -16.49 -65.92 -9.70
C PHE A 777 -15.54 -66.11 -10.88
N ALA A 778 -14.45 -66.86 -10.70
CA ALA A 778 -13.54 -67.21 -11.79
C ALA A 778 -14.28 -67.98 -12.91
N TYR A 779 -15.12 -68.95 -12.55
CA TYR A 779 -15.94 -69.70 -13.49
C TYR A 779 -16.90 -68.80 -14.28
N LYS A 780 -17.57 -67.85 -13.62
CA LYS A 780 -18.42 -66.85 -14.29
C LYS A 780 -17.67 -65.96 -15.27
N LEU A 781 -16.36 -65.75 -15.05
CA LEU A 781 -15.48 -65.00 -15.95
C LEU A 781 -14.76 -65.88 -16.99
N ASN A 782 -15.11 -67.18 -17.06
CA ASN A 782 -14.47 -68.17 -17.91
C ASN A 782 -12.94 -68.27 -17.71
N LEU A 783 -12.53 -68.23 -16.43
CA LEU A 783 -11.17 -68.40 -15.95
C LEU A 783 -11.05 -69.72 -15.20
N LYS A 784 -9.93 -70.44 -15.40
CA LYS A 784 -9.60 -71.67 -14.67
C LYS A 784 -8.49 -71.41 -13.64
N LEU A 785 -8.54 -72.06 -12.48
CA LEU A 785 -7.51 -71.96 -11.45
C LEU A 785 -6.88 -73.33 -11.23
N ASN A 786 -5.56 -73.44 -11.21
CA ASN A 786 -4.88 -74.72 -10.96
C ASN A 786 -4.64 -74.89 -9.46
N VAL A 787 -5.25 -75.93 -8.88
CA VAL A 787 -5.11 -76.29 -7.46
C VAL A 787 -4.23 -77.52 -7.34
N PHE A 788 -3.21 -77.44 -6.49
CA PHE A 788 -2.28 -78.54 -6.19
C PHE A 788 -2.37 -78.91 -4.72
N GLU A 789 -2.20 -80.19 -4.40
CA GLU A 789 -2.06 -80.65 -3.02
C GLU A 789 -0.59 -80.55 -2.62
N GLU A 790 -0.31 -79.88 -1.50
CA GLU A 790 1.01 -79.95 -0.87
C GLU A 790 1.12 -81.32 -0.22
N LYS A 791 1.89 -82.24 -0.85
CA LYS A 791 2.34 -83.45 -0.16
C LYS A 791 3.45 -83.01 0.80
N ILE A 792 3.14 -83.08 2.10
CA ILE A 792 4.14 -82.97 3.18
C ILE A 792 5.26 -83.97 2.95
#